data_AF-A0AAF3J992-F1
#
_entry.id   AF-A0AAF3J992-F1
#
_cell.length_a   1.000
_cell.length_b   1.000
_cell.length_c   1.000
_cell.angle_alpha   90.00
_cell.angle_beta   90.00
_cell.angle_gamma   90.00
#
_symmetry.space_group_name_H-M   'P 1'
#
loop_
_entity.id
_entity.type
_entity.pdbx_description
1 polymer ?
#
loop_
_entity_poly.entity_id
_entity_poly.type
_entity_poly.pdbx_seq_one_letter_code
_entity_poly.pdbx_strand_id
1 'polypeptide(L)'
;MASLKRLKCKCKWTIDPLVKGKTKEDLFKIIDAAIFLPYQFLSSIEFLDNFEKIICYNDDFQTDAVTVLTKPKFLDTTLPHGKCSVYLIGSNHISIKSQNDIERTIKSVDPNVIMLELCIKRTDILSDYITEERFKQPQKQKGTFVSTIYSAIKNARKTDGRDFWAAYRVANKNCPIVLGDRIGDINRQRLASVITFTEVFRYVTLYLKWIYNGGLNQEKIDDRLLEKLQQDCPRMWKVWVKERDVYMTFVLQTLVKELIGKEKNNLDNRSAWRIVAVVGMGHVKGICENWNSTVVLPPDLMEMPPSSIQAEILKVLSWIEIQKMGKKETWILSTSSVFENFRNFSSWFEIERTRFVGVLFGNQLRIDVCLFLSDNHLKQHFFEFVTNSLASDLIFAGIVVVNGHEPDTDISYMGTGLEIRTTLETLQSSDSTFFLKSYPNIIDQWTQPSGVTLVSNVMFETVLRRGLEENDIKMATEKFAAAAAELIYHHKESDIVLQANTKHPKFLDDILKDKHTDQDRLRLTSYRRVSAQDEGNGDDQKHVPILKVQAGDIAFRRLRMPLWITAAAYGGDGSNEIYLRIEEAIRRRIYNVMYVMMKGFRKTYDISEVDCRCFLPANHSRILSIVMPRLADKEQQEWRIEMHKIFNLPSRVPCLRSLQAIDFSARAHFLRTPHLSIKNYKKTGRITTVKGMYDYYHYTQQGIDDNGWGCAYRSLQTIWSWYVLNGFFDRPIPLHREIQEALVRIEGEELRGKKFIGSKQWIGSFEIGYILSDAISVDCSYIAQFTDISEKARELQIHFESVGSPVMIGGNMLAHTILGVDFDENTGECRFLVLDPHYTGIDDVNTVINKGWCAWKMPSFWKTGIDQGGQPILYNIVKPQLPTNII
;
A
#
# COMPACT_ATOMS: atom_id res chain seq x y z
N MET A 1 -13.05 30.08 63.70
CA MET A 1 -13.30 31.52 63.91
C MET A 1 -12.33 32.34 63.10
N ALA A 2 -12.86 33.18 62.20
CA ALA A 2 -12.43 34.55 61.90
C ALA A 2 -10.92 34.78 61.66
N SER A 3 -10.45 35.19 60.50
CA SER A 3 -10.97 36.24 59.62
C SER A 3 -10.03 36.32 58.42
N LEU A 4 -10.56 36.40 57.20
CA LEU A 4 -9.94 37.11 56.08
C LEU A 4 -11.00 37.24 54.99
N LYS A 5 -11.89 38.20 55.24
CA LYS A 5 -12.83 38.78 54.28
C LYS A 5 -12.09 39.89 53.53
N ARG A 6 -12.32 39.90 52.20
CA ARG A 6 -12.24 41.04 51.27
C ARG A 6 -10.86 41.43 50.72
N LEU A 7 -10.60 40.96 49.50
CA LEU A 7 -10.51 41.85 48.33
C LEU A 7 -10.84 41.04 47.06
N LYS A 8 -12.04 41.29 46.52
CA LYS A 8 -12.52 40.73 45.25
C LYS A 8 -11.95 41.58 44.11
N CYS A 9 -10.95 41.06 43.39
CA CYS A 9 -10.75 41.40 41.98
C CYS A 9 -11.32 40.25 41.14
N LYS A 10 -12.35 40.55 40.35
CA LYS A 10 -13.05 39.58 39.51
C LYS A 10 -12.21 39.29 38.25
N CYS A 11 -11.29 38.34 38.36
CA CYS A 11 -10.85 37.51 37.23
C CYS A 11 -10.92 36.07 37.71
N LYS A 12 -12.03 35.38 37.41
CA LYS A 12 -12.14 33.94 37.60
C LYS A 12 -11.27 33.27 36.54
N TRP A 13 -10.03 32.94 36.90
CA TRP A 13 -9.40 31.78 36.28
C TRP A 13 -10.06 30.55 36.90
N THR A 14 -10.94 29.90 36.16
CA THR A 14 -11.50 28.60 36.54
C THR A 14 -10.38 27.57 36.46
N ILE A 15 -9.87 27.16 37.62
CA ILE A 15 -9.17 25.87 37.74
C ILE A 15 -10.21 24.80 37.41
N ASP A 16 -9.89 23.97 36.43
CA ASP A 16 -10.74 22.89 35.91
C ASP A 16 -11.24 21.98 37.06
N PRO A 17 -12.54 21.64 37.11
CA PRO A 17 -13.11 20.76 38.15
C PRO A 17 -12.42 19.39 38.28
N LEU A 18 -11.68 18.94 37.27
CA LEU A 18 -11.05 17.61 37.23
C LEU A 18 -9.88 17.39 38.19
N VAL A 19 -9.26 18.46 38.72
CA VAL A 19 -7.98 18.38 39.46
C VAL A 19 -8.15 18.55 40.98
N LYS A 20 -9.36 18.89 41.44
CA LYS A 20 -9.58 19.17 42.86
C LYS A 20 -9.71 17.87 43.67
N GLY A 21 -8.66 17.53 44.43
CA GLY A 21 -8.68 16.46 45.43
C GLY A 21 -8.14 15.09 44.97
N LYS A 22 -7.42 15.01 43.85
CA LYS A 22 -6.84 13.75 43.35
C LYS A 22 -5.38 13.58 43.77
N THR A 23 -4.96 12.34 44.05
CA THR A 23 -3.58 12.02 44.42
C THR A 23 -2.66 11.98 43.20
N LYS A 24 -1.34 11.94 43.41
CA LYS A 24 -0.34 11.88 42.33
C LYS A 24 -0.53 10.66 41.42
N GLU A 25 -0.95 9.52 41.98
CA GLU A 25 -1.24 8.28 41.22
C GLU A 25 -2.58 8.33 40.48
N ASP A 26 -3.61 8.97 41.03
CA ASP A 26 -4.89 9.16 40.33
C ASP A 26 -4.73 10.07 39.11
N LEU A 27 -3.84 11.06 39.20
CA LEU A 27 -3.49 11.94 38.09
C LEU A 27 -2.63 11.21 37.04
N PHE A 28 -1.70 10.32 37.43
CA PHE A 28 -0.98 9.47 36.49
C PHE A 28 -1.92 8.56 35.69
N LYS A 29 -2.92 7.95 36.33
CA LYS A 29 -3.95 7.14 35.64
C LYS A 29 -4.85 7.97 34.72
N ILE A 30 -5.12 9.23 35.07
CA ILE A 30 -5.87 10.16 34.22
C ILE A 30 -5.03 10.67 33.05
N ILE A 31 -3.71 10.83 33.23
CA ILE A 31 -2.77 11.18 32.17
C ILE A 31 -2.59 10.01 31.21
N ASP A 32 -2.45 8.78 31.72
CA ASP A 32 -2.46 7.54 30.93
C ASP A 32 -3.78 7.38 30.16
N ALA A 33 -4.91 7.83 30.72
CA ALA A 33 -6.20 7.83 30.03
C ALA A 33 -6.41 9.03 29.06
N ALA A 34 -5.81 10.19 29.34
CA ALA A 34 -5.91 11.40 28.51
C ALA A 34 -5.02 11.32 27.25
N ILE A 35 -4.01 10.42 27.26
CA ILE A 35 -3.26 9.98 26.08
C ILE A 35 -4.19 9.31 25.02
N PHE A 36 -5.46 9.03 25.35
CA PHE A 36 -6.36 8.24 24.52
C PHE A 36 -7.65 8.92 24.01
N LEU A 37 -7.77 10.25 23.99
CA LEU A 37 -8.94 10.91 23.37
C LEU A 37 -8.77 11.12 21.83
N PRO A 38 -9.82 10.87 21.01
CA PRO A 38 -9.79 11.06 19.55
C PRO A 38 -10.31 12.44 19.13
N TYR A 39 -9.74 13.05 18.06
CA TYR A 39 -10.40 13.87 17.02
C TYR A 39 -9.36 14.71 16.27
N GLN A 40 -9.26 14.63 14.93
CA GLN A 40 -8.68 15.69 14.07
C GLN A 40 -7.21 16.12 14.32
N PHE A 41 -6.39 15.36 15.07
CA PHE A 41 -5.13 15.87 15.62
C PHE A 41 -3.88 15.80 14.70
N LEU A 42 -3.98 15.27 13.47
CA LEU A 42 -2.80 15.06 12.60
C LEU A 42 -2.94 15.58 11.15
N SER A 43 -3.93 16.43 10.88
CA SER A 43 -3.87 17.40 9.79
C SER A 43 -3.54 18.75 10.44
N SER A 44 -2.30 19.23 10.51
CA SER A 44 -1.35 19.38 9.41
C SER A 44 -0.03 19.93 9.97
N ILE A 45 1.12 19.27 9.73
CA ILE A 45 2.51 19.83 9.70
C ILE A 45 3.02 20.65 10.93
N GLU A 46 2.21 20.97 11.94
CA GLU A 46 2.59 21.84 13.07
C GLU A 46 3.36 21.14 14.20
N PHE A 47 3.38 19.80 14.23
CA PHE A 47 4.14 19.03 15.23
C PHE A 47 5.66 19.20 15.10
N LEU A 48 6.16 19.42 13.87
CA LEU A 48 7.58 19.64 13.58
C LEU A 48 7.99 21.12 13.80
N ASP A 49 7.08 22.07 13.55
CA ASP A 49 7.34 23.50 13.76
C ASP A 49 7.47 23.86 15.26
N ASN A 50 6.90 23.05 16.16
CA ASN A 50 7.01 23.28 17.60
C ASN A 50 8.42 23.04 18.15
N PHE A 51 9.30 22.32 17.44
CA PHE A 51 10.68 22.13 17.90
C PHE A 51 11.57 23.36 17.71
N GLU A 52 11.43 24.08 16.60
CA GLU A 52 12.11 25.37 16.42
C GLU A 52 11.74 26.33 17.56
N LYS A 53 10.46 26.33 17.98
CA LYS A 53 9.98 27.11 19.13
C LYS A 53 10.59 26.68 20.46
N ILE A 54 10.85 25.38 20.66
CA ILE A 54 11.48 24.83 21.88
C ILE A 54 12.98 25.14 21.94
N ILE A 55 13.69 25.32 20.82
CA ILE A 55 15.11 25.74 20.91
C ILE A 55 15.23 27.22 21.34
N CYS A 56 14.17 28.00 21.17
CA CYS A 56 14.17 29.46 21.29
C CYS A 56 13.62 30.02 22.62
N TYR A 57 13.65 29.24 23.71
CA TYR A 57 13.10 29.65 25.01
C TYR A 57 14.16 29.53 26.11
N ASN A 58 15.00 30.56 26.28
CA ASN A 58 15.96 30.60 27.38
C ASN A 58 16.13 32.03 27.93
N ASP A 59 15.44 32.39 29.03
CA ASP A 59 15.73 33.62 29.78
C ASP A 59 16.03 33.32 31.28
N ASP A 60 17.30 33.51 31.63
CA ASP A 60 17.96 34.00 32.86
C ASP A 60 17.78 33.35 34.25
N PHE A 61 18.91 32.80 34.72
CA PHE A 61 19.31 32.63 36.12
C PHE A 61 19.01 33.87 36.99
N GLN A 62 18.45 33.65 38.18
CA GLN A 62 18.70 34.50 39.34
C GLN A 62 18.95 33.61 40.56
N THR A 63 20.22 33.37 40.85
CA THR A 63 20.78 33.35 42.21
C THR A 63 22.25 33.76 42.09
N ASP A 64 22.53 35.01 42.47
CA ASP A 64 23.79 35.54 42.99
C ASP A 64 25.11 35.13 42.32
N ALA A 65 25.36 35.64 41.11
CA ALA A 65 26.67 36.14 40.67
C ALA A 65 26.51 36.83 39.30
N VAL A 66 27.14 37.99 39.16
CA VAL A 66 27.24 38.79 37.93
C VAL A 66 27.78 37.93 36.76
N THR A 67 27.02 37.80 35.65
CA THR A 67 27.44 38.02 34.24
C THR A 67 26.23 37.82 33.30
N VAL A 68 25.65 38.91 32.79
CA VAL A 68 24.69 38.86 31.67
C VAL A 68 25.49 38.78 30.37
N LEU A 69 25.37 37.69 29.61
CA LEU A 69 25.95 37.56 28.27
C LEU A 69 24.87 37.77 27.19
N THR A 70 24.76 38.98 26.67
CA THR A 70 24.41 39.23 25.26
C THR A 70 25.27 40.37 24.71
N LYS A 71 26.60 40.29 24.92
CA LYS A 71 27.50 41.04 24.03
C LYS A 71 27.44 40.37 22.66
N PRO A 72 27.20 41.10 21.55
CA PRO A 72 27.32 40.53 20.22
C PRO A 72 28.69 39.84 20.10
N LYS A 73 28.71 38.60 19.61
CA LYS A 73 29.98 37.90 19.36
C LYS A 73 30.60 38.53 18.12
N PHE A 74 31.80 39.06 18.30
CA PHE A 74 32.56 39.70 17.23
C PHE A 74 33.46 38.66 16.56
N LEU A 75 33.22 38.42 15.27
CA LEU A 75 34.08 37.61 14.42
C LEU A 75 34.87 38.58 13.54
N ASP A 76 36.14 38.80 13.89
CA ASP A 76 37.04 39.65 13.10
C ASP A 76 37.65 38.84 11.95
N THR A 77 37.60 39.37 10.73
CA THR A 77 38.31 38.77 9.60
C THR A 77 39.25 39.80 8.99
N THR A 78 40.56 39.49 9.05
CA THR A 78 41.61 40.25 8.37
C THR A 78 41.94 39.53 7.08
N LEU A 79 41.76 40.22 5.95
CA LEU A 79 42.01 39.67 4.62
C LEU A 79 42.88 40.63 3.79
N PRO A 80 43.52 40.15 2.72
CA PRO A 80 44.60 40.88 2.03
C PRO A 80 44.26 42.28 1.50
N HIS A 81 42.97 42.67 1.45
CA HIS A 81 42.50 43.91 0.81
C HIS A 81 41.48 44.72 1.64
N GLY A 82 41.40 44.53 2.96
CA GLY A 82 40.50 45.31 3.82
C GLY A 82 40.07 44.56 5.08
N LYS A 83 39.28 45.22 5.93
CA LYS A 83 38.71 44.65 7.16
C LYS A 83 37.19 44.49 7.00
N CYS A 84 36.69 43.26 7.15
CA CYS A 84 35.25 42.99 7.24
C CYS A 84 34.95 42.38 8.62
N SER A 85 33.99 42.95 9.32
CA SER A 85 33.60 42.55 10.66
C SER A 85 32.19 41.98 10.66
N VAL A 86 32.05 40.76 11.18
CA VAL A 86 30.75 40.08 11.31
C VAL A 86 30.34 40.07 12.78
N TYR A 87 29.20 40.67 13.07
CA TYR A 87 28.60 40.73 14.40
C TYR A 87 27.46 39.73 14.46
N LEU A 88 27.67 38.63 15.21
CA LEU A 88 26.68 37.58 15.38
C LEU A 88 25.87 37.83 16.64
N ILE A 89 24.56 38.03 16.47
CA ILE A 89 23.59 38.26 17.54
C ILE A 89 22.73 37.02 17.69
N GLY A 90 22.77 36.40 18.88
CA GLY A 90 21.87 35.33 19.28
C GLY A 90 20.54 35.90 19.77
N SER A 91 19.44 35.50 19.14
CA SER A 91 18.07 35.87 19.48
C SER A 91 17.38 34.76 20.27
N ASN A 92 16.51 35.17 21.21
CA ASN A 92 15.62 34.28 21.98
C ASN A 92 14.18 34.33 21.44
N HIS A 93 14.00 34.82 20.21
CA HIS A 93 12.80 34.95 19.35
C HIS A 93 11.51 35.59 19.92
N ILE A 94 11.43 35.80 21.24
CA ILE A 94 10.20 36.07 21.98
C ILE A 94 10.40 37.24 22.96
N SER A 95 11.60 37.42 23.52
CA SER A 95 11.81 38.39 24.59
C SER A 95 11.95 39.84 24.08
N ILE A 96 11.23 40.77 24.72
CA ILE A 96 11.31 42.21 24.44
C ILE A 96 12.73 42.73 24.69
N LYS A 97 13.46 42.10 25.61
CA LYS A 97 14.87 42.37 25.90
C LYS A 97 15.74 42.07 24.67
N SER A 98 15.54 40.93 24.00
CA SER A 98 16.25 40.57 22.77
C SER A 98 16.00 41.57 21.63
N GLN A 99 14.76 42.04 21.44
CA GLN A 99 14.43 43.07 20.44
C GLN A 99 15.18 44.37 20.70
N ASN A 100 15.16 44.85 21.95
CA ASN A 100 15.86 46.07 22.32
C ASN A 100 17.38 45.95 22.12
N ASP A 101 17.96 44.79 22.41
CA ASP A 101 19.39 44.54 22.22
C ASP A 101 19.78 44.45 20.74
N ILE A 102 18.93 43.83 19.90
CA ILE A 102 19.08 43.82 18.43
C ILE A 102 19.01 45.24 17.88
N GLU A 103 18.00 46.02 18.25
CA GLU A 103 17.84 47.39 17.78
C GLU A 103 19.03 48.28 18.20
N ARG A 104 19.49 48.17 19.46
CA ARG A 104 20.66 48.91 19.97
C ARG A 104 21.94 48.50 19.26
N THR A 105 22.12 47.21 19.00
CA THR A 105 23.31 46.70 18.30
C THR A 105 23.31 47.18 16.85
N ILE A 106 22.20 47.12 16.14
CA ILE A 106 22.13 47.60 14.74
C ILE A 106 22.36 49.11 14.67
N LYS A 107 21.74 49.90 15.57
CA LYS A 107 21.94 51.36 15.65
C LYS A 107 23.38 51.74 16.01
N SER A 108 24.06 50.98 16.86
CA SER A 108 25.44 51.28 17.27
C SER A 108 26.48 50.79 16.26
N VAL A 109 26.26 49.62 15.67
CA VAL A 109 27.17 49.01 14.68
C VAL A 109 27.05 49.71 13.33
N ASP A 110 25.89 50.24 12.96
CA ASP A 110 25.61 50.86 11.65
C ASP A 110 26.05 49.94 10.48
N PRO A 111 25.42 48.76 10.35
CA PRO A 111 25.88 47.73 9.42
C PRO A 111 25.63 48.09 7.96
N ASN A 112 26.49 47.58 7.08
CA ASN A 112 26.31 47.63 5.64
C ASN A 112 25.34 46.57 5.14
N VAL A 113 25.24 45.43 5.82
CA VAL A 113 24.33 44.33 5.47
C VAL A 113 23.79 43.70 6.75
N ILE A 114 22.50 43.34 6.75
CA ILE A 114 21.88 42.56 7.83
C ILE A 114 21.50 41.18 7.28
N MET A 115 21.93 40.11 7.92
CA MET A 115 21.46 38.75 7.64
C MET A 115 20.48 38.30 8.72
N LEU A 116 19.37 37.69 8.32
CA LEU A 116 18.38 37.11 9.22
C LEU A 116 18.32 35.60 9.02
N GLU A 117 18.17 34.82 10.10
CA GLU A 117 17.80 33.39 10.04
C GLU A 117 16.34 33.23 9.58
N LEU A 118 16.11 33.56 8.31
CA LEU A 118 14.83 33.43 7.62
C LEU A 118 15.09 32.83 6.25
N CYS A 119 14.15 32.02 5.78
CA CYS A 119 14.13 31.52 4.40
C CYS A 119 13.07 32.25 3.58
N ILE A 120 13.13 32.14 2.25
CA ILE A 120 12.25 32.87 1.32
C ILE A 120 10.75 32.60 1.53
N LYS A 121 10.37 31.44 2.07
CA LYS A 121 8.96 31.10 2.36
C LYS A 121 8.45 31.66 3.70
N ARG A 122 9.32 32.27 4.51
CA ARG A 122 8.99 32.84 5.84
C ARG A 122 9.08 34.37 5.85
N THR A 123 9.17 35.00 4.68
CA THR A 123 9.23 36.46 4.55
C THR A 123 7.94 37.15 4.97
N ASP A 124 6.80 36.45 4.92
CA ASP A 124 5.48 36.99 5.26
C ASP A 124 5.38 37.42 6.74
N ILE A 125 6.25 36.87 7.60
CA ILE A 125 6.43 37.29 9.00
C ILE A 125 6.82 38.78 9.08
N LEU A 126 7.49 39.31 8.06
CA LEU A 126 7.88 40.72 7.98
C LEU A 126 6.72 41.63 7.52
N SER A 127 5.73 41.10 6.76
CA SER A 127 4.59 41.86 6.23
C SER A 127 3.35 41.82 7.13
N ASP A 128 3.11 40.74 7.88
CA ASP A 128 1.92 40.58 8.72
C ASP A 128 1.79 41.65 9.82
N TYR A 129 2.91 42.26 10.22
CA TYR A 129 2.95 43.35 11.20
C TYR A 129 2.52 44.71 10.63
N ILE A 130 2.42 44.87 9.30
CA ILE A 130 1.97 46.11 8.64
C ILE A 130 0.44 46.21 8.64
N THR A 131 -0.27 45.08 8.67
CA THR A 131 -1.72 45.01 8.42
C THR A 131 -2.57 45.18 9.69
N GLU A 132 -2.00 44.95 10.89
CA GLU A 132 -2.78 44.93 12.15
C GLU A 132 -3.13 46.30 12.75
N GLU A 133 -2.59 47.42 12.25
CA GLU A 133 -3.11 48.74 12.67
C GLU A 133 -4.54 49.01 12.15
N ARG A 134 -5.06 48.22 11.19
CA ARG A 134 -6.35 48.48 10.54
C ARG A 134 -7.56 47.66 11.00
N PHE A 135 -7.43 46.65 11.86
CA PHE A 135 -8.59 45.87 12.33
C PHE A 135 -8.62 45.68 13.85
N LYS A 136 -8.98 46.75 14.57
CA LYS A 136 -9.49 46.67 15.93
C LYS A 136 -11.02 46.61 15.93
N GLN A 137 -11.62 45.43 15.87
CA GLN A 137 -12.89 45.14 16.57
C GLN A 137 -12.95 43.67 17.02
N PRO A 138 -13.24 43.37 18.30
CA PRO A 138 -13.38 42.02 18.79
C PRO A 138 -14.81 41.51 18.51
N GLN A 139 -14.96 40.57 17.57
CA GLN A 139 -16.21 39.85 17.40
C GLN A 139 -16.27 38.69 18.40
N LYS A 140 -17.25 38.72 19.32
CA LYS A 140 -17.55 37.62 20.22
C LYS A 140 -18.19 36.47 19.42
N GLN A 141 -17.46 35.37 19.23
CA GLN A 141 -18.05 34.07 18.90
C GLN A 141 -17.88 33.11 20.07
N LYS A 142 -18.96 32.37 20.38
CA LYS A 142 -18.96 31.29 21.38
C LYS A 142 -18.16 30.12 20.81
N GLY A 143 -16.92 29.97 21.24
CA GLY A 143 -15.99 28.98 20.70
C GLY A 143 -15.81 27.78 21.61
N THR A 144 -15.87 26.60 21.00
CA THR A 144 -15.38 25.31 21.53
C THR A 144 -13.87 25.34 21.79
N PHE A 145 -13.35 24.36 22.54
CA PHE A 145 -11.93 24.18 22.92
C PHE A 145 -10.93 24.34 21.75
N VAL A 146 -11.36 23.97 20.53
CA VAL A 146 -10.61 24.12 19.27
C VAL A 146 -10.30 25.59 18.94
N SER A 147 -11.21 26.53 19.22
CA SER A 147 -10.99 27.95 18.93
C SER A 147 -9.97 28.61 19.87
N THR A 148 -9.84 28.12 21.11
CA THR A 148 -8.87 28.58 22.10
C THR A 148 -7.46 28.11 21.76
N ILE A 149 -7.33 26.88 21.24
CA ILE A 149 -6.06 26.33 20.74
C ILE A 149 -5.66 26.99 19.41
N TYR A 150 -6.62 27.17 18.49
CA TYR A 150 -6.36 27.86 17.23
C TYR A 150 -5.92 29.32 17.47
N SER A 151 -6.50 30.00 18.47
CA SER A 151 -6.03 31.33 18.88
C SER A 151 -4.70 31.29 19.63
N ALA A 152 -4.39 30.26 20.43
CA ALA A 152 -3.07 30.08 21.05
C ALA A 152 -1.95 29.79 20.03
N ILE A 153 -2.21 28.94 19.03
CA ILE A 153 -1.28 28.61 17.93
C ILE A 153 -1.09 29.81 17.00
N LYS A 154 -2.18 30.51 16.65
CA LYS A 154 -2.12 31.77 15.92
C LYS A 154 -1.38 32.84 16.71
N ASN A 155 -1.51 32.88 18.04
CA ASN A 155 -0.76 33.78 18.91
C ASN A 155 0.72 33.37 19.05
N ALA A 156 1.05 32.07 19.03
CA ALA A 156 2.43 31.56 19.07
C ALA A 156 3.17 31.80 17.73
N ARG A 157 2.49 31.62 16.58
CA ARG A 157 3.02 32.06 15.27
C ARG A 157 3.20 33.58 15.19
N LYS A 158 2.36 34.34 15.90
CA LYS A 158 2.51 35.80 16.03
C LYS A 158 3.66 36.22 16.96
N THR A 159 4.11 35.39 17.90
CA THR A 159 5.24 35.74 18.79
C THR A 159 6.59 35.46 18.13
N ASP A 160 6.67 34.47 17.24
CA ASP A 160 7.90 34.11 16.54
C ASP A 160 8.18 35.10 15.39
N GLY A 161 9.29 35.82 15.50
CA GLY A 161 9.77 36.72 14.43
C GLY A 161 9.73 38.21 14.76
N ARG A 162 9.34 38.58 15.99
CA ARG A 162 9.45 39.96 16.47
C ARG A 162 10.89 40.48 16.47
N ASP A 163 11.86 39.60 16.72
CA ASP A 163 13.28 39.91 16.74
C ASP A 163 13.82 40.20 15.34
N PHE A 164 13.38 39.42 14.35
CA PHE A 164 13.69 39.65 12.94
C PHE A 164 13.00 40.89 12.39
N TRP A 165 11.77 41.15 12.82
CA TRP A 165 11.07 42.38 12.47
C TRP A 165 11.71 43.61 13.13
N ALA A 166 12.18 43.53 14.37
CA ALA A 166 12.95 44.60 15.01
C ALA A 166 14.24 44.91 14.23
N ALA A 167 14.94 43.88 13.76
CA ALA A 167 16.10 44.04 12.87
C ALA A 167 15.72 44.69 11.53
N TYR A 168 14.64 44.23 10.88
CA TYR A 168 14.11 44.77 9.63
C TYR A 168 13.69 46.24 9.77
N ARG A 169 12.99 46.58 10.85
CA ARG A 169 12.45 47.92 11.12
C ARG A 169 13.57 48.95 11.33
N VAL A 170 14.67 48.55 11.97
CA VAL A 170 15.81 49.42 12.29
C VAL A 170 16.85 49.44 11.17
N ALA A 171 16.78 48.53 10.19
CA ALA A 171 17.60 48.59 9.00
C ALA A 171 17.40 49.93 8.25
N ASN A 172 18.50 50.64 7.98
CA ASN A 172 18.44 51.87 7.21
C ASN A 172 18.00 51.56 5.76
N LYS A 173 17.37 52.50 5.04
CA LYS A 173 16.92 52.31 3.65
C LYS A 173 18.03 51.87 2.67
N ASN A 174 19.30 52.11 3.03
CA ASN A 174 20.48 51.74 2.25
C ASN A 174 21.20 50.48 2.78
N CYS A 175 20.62 49.74 3.73
CA CYS A 175 21.17 48.51 4.30
C CYS A 175 20.38 47.29 3.76
N PRO A 176 20.91 46.53 2.79
CA PRO A 176 20.25 45.34 2.27
C PRO A 176 20.11 44.25 3.33
N ILE A 177 18.99 43.53 3.25
CA ILE A 177 18.67 42.39 4.12
C ILE A 177 18.85 41.10 3.33
N VAL A 178 19.58 40.15 3.92
CA VAL A 178 19.86 38.84 3.33
C VAL A 178 19.18 37.75 4.15
N LEU A 179 18.50 36.84 3.45
CA LEU A 179 17.88 35.66 4.04
C LEU A 179 18.94 34.56 4.15
N GLY A 180 19.28 34.23 5.39
CA GLY A 180 20.42 33.41 5.75
C GLY A 180 20.17 31.91 5.79
N ASP A 181 18.91 31.48 5.78
CA ASP A 181 18.52 30.08 6.01
C ASP A 181 17.92 29.41 4.76
N ARG A 182 18.01 28.08 4.72
CA ARG A 182 17.49 27.26 3.61
C ARG A 182 15.98 27.07 3.70
N ILE A 183 15.35 26.71 2.58
CA ILE A 183 13.88 26.50 2.51
C ILE A 183 13.45 25.43 3.52
N GLY A 184 12.53 25.77 4.44
CA GLY A 184 12.12 24.89 5.54
C GLY A 184 11.53 23.53 5.11
N ASP A 185 10.97 23.42 3.89
CA ASP A 185 10.53 22.15 3.33
C ASP A 185 11.67 21.14 3.16
N ILE A 186 12.88 21.61 2.82
CA ILE A 186 14.07 20.76 2.68
C ILE A 186 14.44 20.18 4.04
N ASN A 187 14.40 20.99 5.12
CA ASN A 187 14.62 20.52 6.49
C ASN A 187 13.60 19.44 6.88
N ARG A 188 12.32 19.66 6.58
CA ARG A 188 11.25 18.71 6.89
C ARG A 188 11.46 17.39 6.16
N GLN A 189 11.66 17.41 4.84
CA GLN A 189 11.83 16.20 4.05
C GLN A 189 13.14 15.45 4.38
N ARG A 190 14.24 16.18 4.60
CA ARG A 190 15.51 15.57 5.03
C ARG A 190 15.40 14.93 6.39
N LEU A 191 14.82 15.62 7.37
CA LEU A 191 14.59 15.04 8.68
C LEU A 191 13.76 13.77 8.54
N ALA A 192 12.67 13.87 7.81
CA ALA A 192 11.78 12.78 7.56
C ALA A 192 12.57 11.59 6.96
N SER A 193 13.45 11.80 5.98
CA SER A 193 14.23 10.73 5.34
C SER A 193 15.29 10.04 6.23
N VAL A 194 15.70 10.64 7.35
CA VAL A 194 16.80 10.11 8.18
C VAL A 194 16.37 9.75 9.61
N ILE A 195 15.27 10.31 10.09
CA ILE A 195 14.78 10.12 11.45
C ILE A 195 14.23 8.71 11.66
N THR A 196 14.54 8.12 12.80
CA THR A 196 14.01 6.80 13.19
C THR A 196 12.77 6.93 14.08
N PHE A 197 11.92 5.89 14.07
CA PHE A 197 10.78 5.80 14.98
C PHE A 197 11.19 5.96 16.46
N THR A 198 12.31 5.37 16.86
CA THR A 198 12.85 5.48 18.22
C THR A 198 13.15 6.92 18.63
N GLU A 199 13.74 7.71 17.73
CA GLU A 199 14.01 9.14 17.99
C GLU A 199 12.72 9.95 18.04
N VAL A 200 11.73 9.63 17.20
CA VAL A 200 10.38 10.25 17.28
C VAL A 200 9.73 9.95 18.62
N PHE A 201 9.75 8.70 19.08
CA PHE A 201 9.17 8.29 20.35
C PHE A 201 9.89 8.95 21.55
N ARG A 202 11.22 8.96 21.56
CA ARG A 202 12.03 9.63 22.58
C ARG A 202 11.74 11.12 22.62
N TYR A 203 11.64 11.76 21.46
CA TYR A 203 11.27 13.16 21.34
C TYR A 203 9.88 13.46 21.92
N VAL A 204 8.85 12.70 21.53
CA VAL A 204 7.49 12.83 22.08
C VAL A 204 7.51 12.68 23.60
N THR A 205 8.26 11.70 24.10
CA THR A 205 8.40 11.46 25.55
C THR A 205 9.08 12.63 26.28
N LEU A 206 10.15 13.18 25.70
CA LEU A 206 10.85 14.35 26.24
C LEU A 206 9.93 15.59 26.23
N TYR A 207 9.19 15.79 25.15
CA TYR A 207 8.25 16.91 24.99
C TYR A 207 7.08 16.83 25.99
N LEU A 208 6.48 15.65 26.15
CA LEU A 208 5.41 15.43 27.13
C LEU A 208 5.89 15.59 28.56
N LYS A 209 7.11 15.11 28.89
CA LYS A 209 7.75 15.37 30.19
C LYS A 209 7.95 16.87 30.42
N TRP A 210 8.33 17.62 29.40
CA TRP A 210 8.52 19.07 29.48
C TRP A 210 7.20 19.81 29.73
N ILE A 211 6.13 19.49 29.00
CA ILE A 211 4.79 20.04 29.24
C ILE A 211 4.32 19.72 30.67
N TYR A 212 4.47 18.47 31.10
CA TYR A 212 4.02 17.98 32.41
C TYR A 212 4.74 18.66 33.59
N ASN A 213 6.03 18.96 33.44
CA ASN A 213 6.82 19.66 34.45
C ASN A 213 6.54 21.17 34.54
N GLY A 214 5.50 21.67 33.83
CA GLY A 214 5.10 23.06 33.87
C GLY A 214 5.77 23.95 32.82
N GLY A 215 6.22 23.37 31.69
CA GLY A 215 6.94 24.06 30.61
C GLY A 215 6.21 25.26 29.97
N LEU A 216 4.91 25.44 30.22
CA LEU A 216 4.16 26.65 29.83
C LEU A 216 4.31 27.83 30.80
N ASN A 217 4.79 27.59 32.03
CA ASN A 217 5.04 28.60 33.07
C ASN A 217 6.52 28.66 33.50
N GLN A 218 7.40 27.85 32.91
CA GLN A 218 8.83 27.87 33.16
C GLN A 218 9.53 28.58 31.99
N GLU A 219 10.03 29.79 32.22
CA GLU A 219 10.76 30.64 31.26
C GLU A 219 12.15 30.07 30.83
N LYS A 220 12.45 28.81 31.14
CA LYS A 220 13.74 28.17 30.84
C LYS A 220 13.55 26.78 30.26
N ILE A 221 14.16 26.59 29.10
CA ILE A 221 14.49 25.27 28.60
C ILE A 221 15.90 24.95 29.11
N ASP A 222 15.98 23.96 29.99
CA ASP A 222 17.20 23.50 30.64
C ASP A 222 18.22 23.05 29.57
N ASP A 223 19.49 23.47 29.68
CA ASP A 223 20.58 22.98 28.81
C ASP A 223 20.64 21.44 28.80
N ARG A 224 20.17 20.79 29.88
CA ARG A 224 19.98 19.34 29.96
C ARG A 224 18.97 18.79 28.95
N LEU A 225 17.98 19.55 28.51
CA LEU A 225 17.03 19.13 27.47
C LEU A 225 17.70 19.14 26.10
N LEU A 226 18.51 20.16 25.79
CA LEU A 226 19.28 20.23 24.55
C LEU A 226 20.35 19.13 24.51
N GLU A 227 21.05 18.89 25.62
CA GLU A 227 21.98 17.76 25.74
C GLU A 227 21.25 16.42 25.60
N LYS A 228 20.09 16.26 26.22
CA LYS A 228 19.26 15.05 26.06
C LYS A 228 18.74 14.90 24.64
N LEU A 229 18.38 15.97 23.96
CA LEU A 229 17.97 15.90 22.55
C LEU A 229 19.15 15.51 21.64
N GLN A 230 20.33 16.07 21.89
CA GLN A 230 21.55 15.68 21.19
C GLN A 230 21.92 14.20 21.45
N GLN A 231 21.71 13.70 22.68
CA GLN A 231 21.99 12.31 23.07
C GLN A 231 20.92 11.32 22.59
N ASP A 232 19.65 11.62 22.82
CA ASP A 232 18.52 10.73 22.60
C ASP A 232 18.01 10.75 21.15
N CYS A 233 18.21 11.88 20.45
CA CYS A 233 17.74 12.16 19.09
C CYS A 233 18.85 12.70 18.15
N PRO A 234 19.99 12.01 17.99
CA PRO A 234 21.16 12.52 17.29
C PRO A 234 20.95 12.85 15.80
N ARG A 235 20.09 12.12 15.08
CA ARG A 235 19.82 12.38 13.65
C ARG A 235 18.94 13.62 13.48
N MET A 236 17.98 13.80 14.38
CA MET A 236 17.15 15.00 14.47
C MET A 236 18.00 16.24 14.74
N TRP A 237 18.93 16.16 15.71
CA TRP A 237 19.91 17.21 16.00
C TRP A 237 20.81 17.55 14.79
N LYS A 238 21.27 16.53 14.06
CA LYS A 238 22.10 16.71 12.87
C LYS A 238 21.40 17.58 11.81
N VAL A 239 20.16 17.27 11.45
CA VAL A 239 19.43 17.96 10.37
C VAL A 239 18.97 19.36 10.79
N TRP A 240 18.51 19.52 12.02
CA TRP A 240 17.91 20.77 12.48
C TRP A 240 18.89 21.80 13.03
N VAL A 241 20.09 21.38 13.46
CA VAL A 241 21.09 22.31 14.00
C VAL A 241 22.35 22.27 13.15
N LYS A 242 23.06 21.14 13.12
CA LYS A 242 24.38 21.08 12.45
C LYS A 242 24.34 21.40 10.96
N GLU A 243 23.39 20.83 10.21
CA GLU A 243 23.28 21.10 8.77
C GLU A 243 22.91 22.56 8.48
N ARG A 244 22.08 23.18 9.32
CA ARG A 244 21.69 24.59 9.18
C ARG A 244 22.82 25.53 9.58
N ASP A 245 23.60 25.19 10.60
CA ASP A 245 24.82 25.94 10.97
C ASP A 245 25.81 25.98 9.80
N VAL A 246 26.01 24.85 9.12
CA VAL A 246 26.88 24.77 7.93
C VAL A 246 26.35 25.67 6.81
N TYR A 247 25.04 25.62 6.53
CA TYR A 247 24.43 26.45 5.49
C TYR A 247 24.53 27.96 5.81
N MET A 248 24.18 28.36 7.04
CA MET A 248 24.25 29.76 7.46
C MET A 248 25.68 30.30 7.42
N THR A 249 26.67 29.50 7.86
CA THR A 249 28.09 29.88 7.74
C THR A 249 28.52 30.04 6.29
N PHE A 250 28.07 29.16 5.39
CA PHE A 250 28.34 29.30 3.95
C PHE A 250 27.76 30.60 3.37
N VAL A 251 26.52 30.96 3.72
CA VAL A 251 25.91 32.22 3.28
C VAL A 251 26.71 33.42 3.78
N LEU A 252 27.09 33.43 5.08
CA LEU A 252 27.91 34.50 5.65
C LEU A 252 29.29 34.62 4.98
N GLN A 253 29.99 33.51 4.77
CA GLN A 253 31.29 33.51 4.09
C GLN A 253 31.18 34.00 2.64
N THR A 254 30.09 33.66 1.96
CA THR A 254 29.81 34.12 0.58
C THR A 254 29.52 35.62 0.53
N LEU A 255 28.72 36.13 1.47
CA LEU A 255 28.45 37.57 1.61
C LEU A 255 29.73 38.37 1.84
N VAL A 256 30.61 37.89 2.73
CA VAL A 256 31.92 38.52 2.96
C VAL A 256 32.73 38.57 1.66
N LYS A 257 32.80 37.46 0.90
CA LYS A 257 33.52 37.41 -0.38
C LYS A 257 32.95 38.37 -1.44
N GLU A 258 31.62 38.46 -1.56
CA GLU A 258 30.96 39.35 -2.51
C GLU A 258 31.19 40.84 -2.19
N LEU A 259 31.10 41.22 -0.92
CA LEU A 259 31.36 42.61 -0.50
C LEU A 259 32.81 43.02 -0.79
N ILE A 260 33.76 42.11 -0.57
CA ILE A 260 35.18 42.31 -0.92
C ILE A 260 35.35 42.44 -2.45
N GLY A 261 34.64 41.63 -3.24
CA GLY A 261 34.68 41.71 -4.70
C GLY A 261 34.20 43.06 -5.24
N LYS A 262 33.22 43.69 -4.59
CA LYS A 262 32.69 45.01 -4.96
C LYS A 262 33.67 46.15 -4.65
N GLU A 263 34.52 46.01 -3.64
CA GLU A 263 35.53 47.00 -3.24
C GLU A 263 36.68 47.10 -4.26
N LYS A 264 37.05 45.99 -4.92
CA LYS A 264 38.05 46.00 -6.02
C LYS A 264 37.66 46.87 -7.22
N ASN A 265 36.36 47.18 -7.39
CA ASN A 265 35.84 47.93 -8.52
C ASN A 265 35.48 49.40 -8.18
N ASN A 266 35.62 49.83 -6.92
CA ASN A 266 35.31 51.20 -6.48
C ASN A 266 36.46 51.76 -5.64
N LEU A 267 37.14 52.79 -6.16
CA LEU A 267 38.20 53.57 -5.50
C LEU A 267 37.65 54.54 -4.44
N ASP A 268 36.66 54.13 -3.65
CA ASP A 268 36.09 54.96 -2.60
C ASP A 268 36.62 54.55 -1.23
N ASN A 269 37.18 55.54 -0.53
CA ASN A 269 37.85 55.48 0.76
C ASN A 269 36.86 55.24 1.92
N ARG A 270 36.07 54.16 1.85
CA ARG A 270 35.07 53.80 2.87
C ARG A 270 35.69 52.97 4.00
N SER A 271 35.23 53.25 5.21
CA SER A 271 35.48 52.48 6.42
C SER A 271 35.06 51.01 6.27
N ALA A 272 35.80 50.11 6.94
CA ALA A 272 35.58 48.65 7.03
C ALA A 272 34.12 48.18 6.93
N TRP A 273 33.88 47.11 6.16
CA TRP A 273 32.55 46.49 6.02
C TRP A 273 32.07 45.90 7.34
N ARG A 274 30.81 46.13 7.69
CA ARG A 274 30.16 45.64 8.91
C ARG A 274 28.91 44.85 8.55
N ILE A 275 28.87 43.56 8.89
CA ILE A 275 27.69 42.69 8.72
C ILE A 275 27.12 42.40 10.11
N VAL A 276 25.80 42.54 10.27
CA VAL A 276 25.11 42.06 11.48
C VAL A 276 24.26 40.85 11.11
N ALA A 277 24.51 39.71 11.73
CA ALA A 277 23.76 38.48 11.53
C ALA A 277 22.91 38.19 12.76
N VAL A 278 21.59 38.15 12.60
CA VAL A 278 20.62 37.84 13.65
C VAL A 278 20.16 36.40 13.46
N VAL A 279 20.56 35.52 14.37
CA VAL A 279 20.28 34.08 14.36
C VAL A 279 19.78 33.63 15.72
N GLY A 280 19.06 32.51 15.80
CA GLY A 280 18.66 31.88 17.04
C GLY A 280 19.87 31.47 17.87
N MET A 281 19.75 31.59 19.19
CA MET A 281 20.86 31.36 20.12
C MET A 281 21.50 29.96 19.99
N GLY A 282 20.72 28.94 19.60
CA GLY A 282 21.21 27.58 19.35
C GLY A 282 22.23 27.46 18.22
N HIS A 283 22.25 28.40 17.26
CA HIS A 283 23.11 28.35 16.08
C HIS A 283 24.44 29.10 16.24
N VAL A 284 24.53 30.02 17.22
CA VAL A 284 25.69 30.90 17.43
C VAL A 284 26.98 30.09 17.63
N LYS A 285 26.93 29.01 18.41
CA LYS A 285 28.09 28.15 18.69
C LYS A 285 28.58 27.44 17.43
N GLY A 286 27.67 26.79 16.69
CA GLY A 286 28.02 26.05 15.48
C GLY A 286 28.53 26.95 14.35
N ILE A 287 27.99 28.16 14.20
CA ILE A 287 28.50 29.14 13.23
C ILE A 287 29.94 29.56 13.59
N CYS A 288 30.22 29.84 14.87
CA CYS A 288 31.57 30.20 15.31
C CYS A 288 32.57 29.05 15.10
N GLU A 289 32.17 27.81 15.39
CA GLU A 289 33.01 26.61 15.21
C GLU A 289 33.34 26.38 13.72
N ASN A 290 32.37 26.61 12.83
CA ASN A 290 32.56 26.45 11.38
C ASN A 290 33.27 27.64 10.70
N TRP A 291 33.45 28.78 11.40
CA TRP A 291 33.86 30.05 10.78
C TRP A 291 35.22 30.01 10.06
N ASN A 292 36.21 29.35 10.68
CA ASN A 292 37.58 29.28 10.16
C ASN A 292 37.78 28.15 9.12
N SER A 293 36.76 27.33 8.88
CA SER A 293 36.80 26.25 7.91
C SER A 293 36.26 26.74 6.56
N THR A 294 36.86 26.30 5.45
CA THR A 294 36.25 26.56 4.12
C THR A 294 35.01 25.69 3.99
N VAL A 295 33.82 26.29 4.10
CA VAL A 295 32.57 25.55 3.98
C VAL A 295 32.25 25.36 2.50
N VAL A 296 32.21 24.10 2.05
CA VAL A 296 31.68 23.72 0.74
C VAL A 296 30.34 23.05 0.98
N LEU A 297 29.27 23.58 0.36
CA LEU A 297 27.95 22.95 0.45
C LEU A 297 28.00 21.57 -0.24
N PRO A 298 27.65 20.48 0.47
CA PRO A 298 27.45 19.19 -0.16
C PRO A 298 26.31 19.26 -1.20
N PRO A 299 26.44 18.64 -2.39
CA PRO A 299 25.42 18.70 -3.45
C PRO A 299 24.03 18.22 -2.97
N ASP A 300 24.01 17.22 -2.11
CA ASP A 300 22.83 16.60 -1.54
C ASP A 300 22.12 17.47 -0.48
N LEU A 301 22.79 18.46 0.10
CA LEU A 301 22.25 19.29 1.19
C LEU A 301 21.09 20.20 0.73
N MET A 302 21.01 20.44 -0.58
CA MET A 302 19.96 21.24 -1.24
C MET A 302 18.97 20.40 -2.06
N GLU A 303 19.19 19.09 -2.17
CA GLU A 303 18.31 18.17 -2.88
C GLU A 303 17.18 17.66 -1.98
N MET A 304 15.98 17.53 -2.56
CA MET A 304 14.84 16.93 -1.88
C MET A 304 14.98 15.39 -1.91
N PRO A 305 15.04 14.71 -0.76
CA PRO A 305 15.02 13.25 -0.73
C PRO A 305 13.62 12.73 -1.11
N PRO A 306 13.52 11.54 -1.73
CA PRO A 306 12.24 10.95 -2.14
C PRO A 306 11.30 10.78 -0.94
N SER A 307 10.01 11.05 -1.16
CA SER A 307 9.00 11.11 -0.10
C SER A 307 8.61 9.71 0.40
N SER A 308 9.10 9.29 1.57
CA SER A 308 8.83 7.96 2.13
C SER A 308 7.91 7.92 3.35
N ILE A 309 7.22 9.00 3.76
CA ILE A 309 6.79 9.15 5.19
C ILE A 309 5.30 9.27 5.45
N GLN A 310 4.48 9.41 4.41
CA GLN A 310 3.04 9.28 4.63
C GLN A 310 2.66 7.86 5.11
N ALA A 311 3.44 6.83 4.74
CA ALA A 311 3.24 5.45 5.21
C ALA A 311 3.58 5.28 6.70
N GLU A 312 4.70 5.83 7.18
CA GLU A 312 5.16 5.70 8.56
C GLU A 312 4.24 6.41 9.56
N ILE A 313 3.66 7.55 9.21
CA ILE A 313 2.74 8.29 10.09
C ILE A 313 1.39 7.56 10.21
N LEU A 314 0.92 6.91 9.13
CA LEU A 314 -0.28 6.05 9.15
C LEU A 314 -0.07 4.78 10.01
N LYS A 315 1.14 4.19 10.02
CA LYS A 315 1.49 3.06 10.91
C LYS A 315 1.40 3.43 12.40
N VAL A 316 1.82 4.65 12.76
CA VAL A 316 1.72 5.17 14.14
C VAL A 316 0.26 5.36 14.56
N LEU A 317 -0.59 5.84 13.65
CA LEU A 317 -2.03 5.98 13.90
C LEU A 317 -2.70 4.63 14.13
N SER A 318 -2.39 3.61 13.32
CA SER A 318 -2.89 2.25 13.55
C SER A 318 -2.41 1.66 14.87
N TRP A 319 -1.15 1.90 15.25
CA TRP A 319 -0.61 1.42 16.52
C TRP A 319 -1.29 2.09 17.74
N ILE A 320 -1.57 3.40 17.68
CA ILE A 320 -2.28 4.13 18.75
C ILE A 320 -3.73 3.65 18.90
N GLU A 321 -4.38 3.30 17.78
CA GLU A 321 -5.77 2.80 17.78
C GLU A 321 -5.87 1.39 18.37
N ILE A 322 -4.82 0.57 18.22
CA ILE A 322 -4.67 -0.78 18.79
C ILE A 322 -4.36 -0.73 20.29
N GLN A 323 -3.53 0.20 20.75
CA GLN A 323 -3.21 0.37 22.18
C GLN A 323 -4.38 0.94 23.02
N LYS A 324 -5.40 1.54 22.39
CA LYS A 324 -6.64 1.99 23.05
C LYS A 324 -7.47 0.85 23.64
N MET A 325 -7.27 -0.38 23.14
CA MET A 325 -8.01 -1.54 23.63
C MET A 325 -7.18 -2.28 24.68
N GLY A 326 -7.25 -1.81 25.92
CA GLY A 326 -6.87 -2.60 27.11
C GLY A 326 -7.76 -3.82 27.37
N LYS A 327 -8.28 -4.45 26.31
CA LYS A 327 -8.80 -5.82 26.30
C LYS A 327 -7.70 -6.68 25.71
N LYS A 328 -7.55 -7.93 26.18
CA LYS A 328 -6.82 -8.93 25.39
C LYS A 328 -7.50 -9.04 24.03
N GLU A 329 -6.98 -8.31 23.05
CA GLU A 329 -7.54 -8.27 21.71
C GLU A 329 -7.45 -9.69 21.14
N THR A 330 -8.61 -10.18 20.73
CA THR A 330 -8.73 -11.53 20.21
C THR A 330 -8.54 -11.46 18.70
N TRP A 331 -7.45 -12.04 18.23
CA TRP A 331 -7.11 -12.11 16.82
C TRP A 331 -7.84 -13.28 16.16
N ILE A 332 -8.22 -13.12 14.90
CA ILE A 332 -8.72 -14.19 14.06
C ILE A 332 -7.61 -14.56 13.06
N LEU A 333 -7.22 -15.83 13.05
CA LEU A 333 -6.21 -16.38 12.15
C LEU A 333 -6.67 -17.77 11.71
N SER A 334 -6.47 -18.12 10.44
CA SER A 334 -6.69 -19.49 10.00
C SER A 334 -5.39 -20.27 10.03
N THR A 335 -5.29 -21.25 10.94
CA THR A 335 -4.09 -22.11 11.01
C THR A 335 -3.93 -22.96 9.76
N SER A 336 -5.04 -23.40 9.16
CA SER A 336 -5.02 -24.14 7.90
C SER A 336 -4.44 -23.32 6.74
N SER A 337 -4.77 -22.02 6.61
CA SER A 337 -4.12 -21.13 5.64
C SER A 337 -2.62 -21.00 5.90
N VAL A 338 -2.22 -20.86 7.17
CA VAL A 338 -0.80 -20.74 7.55
C VAL A 338 -0.03 -21.99 7.15
N PHE A 339 -0.53 -23.18 7.52
CA PHE A 339 0.13 -24.44 7.21
C PHE A 339 0.17 -24.73 5.71
N GLU A 340 -0.89 -24.38 4.99
CA GLU A 340 -0.93 -24.54 3.54
C GLU A 340 0.07 -23.61 2.83
N ASN A 341 0.17 -22.35 3.26
CA ASN A 341 1.18 -21.43 2.72
C ASN A 341 2.61 -21.87 3.09
N PHE A 342 2.82 -22.42 4.29
CA PHE A 342 4.09 -23.05 4.67
C PHE A 342 4.42 -24.26 3.79
N ARG A 343 3.45 -25.14 3.51
CA ARG A 343 3.61 -26.30 2.63
C ARG A 343 3.99 -25.86 1.20
N ASN A 344 3.34 -24.82 0.69
CA ASN A 344 3.66 -24.29 -0.63
C ASN A 344 5.05 -23.66 -0.65
N PHE A 345 5.40 -22.87 0.36
CA PHE A 345 6.75 -22.33 0.53
C PHE A 345 7.81 -23.45 0.59
N SER A 346 7.64 -24.43 1.48
CA SER A 346 8.59 -25.54 1.62
C SER A 346 8.73 -26.40 0.37
N SER A 347 7.73 -26.41 -0.53
CA SER A 347 7.86 -27.10 -1.83
C SER A 347 8.87 -26.42 -2.78
N TRP A 348 9.23 -25.17 -2.53
CA TRP A 348 10.16 -24.38 -3.34
C TRP A 348 11.56 -24.21 -2.73
N PHE A 349 11.72 -24.47 -1.43
CA PHE A 349 12.94 -24.16 -0.68
C PHE A 349 13.40 -25.33 0.18
N GLU A 350 14.72 -25.54 0.27
CA GLU A 350 15.32 -26.43 1.27
C GLU A 350 15.19 -25.78 2.66
N ILE A 351 14.09 -26.06 3.35
CA ILE A 351 13.71 -25.42 4.64
C ILE A 351 14.74 -25.61 5.76
N GLU A 352 15.55 -26.66 5.72
CA GLU A 352 16.60 -26.90 6.72
C GLU A 352 17.81 -25.96 6.55
N ARG A 353 17.99 -25.39 5.36
CA ARG A 353 19.12 -24.51 5.02
C ARG A 353 18.72 -23.06 4.75
N THR A 354 17.43 -22.83 4.56
CA THR A 354 16.88 -21.51 4.24
C THR A 354 16.47 -20.81 5.52
N ARG A 355 16.99 -19.61 5.76
CA ARG A 355 16.43 -18.71 6.79
C ARG A 355 15.21 -18.01 6.23
N PHE A 356 14.11 -18.04 6.99
CA PHE A 356 12.85 -17.45 6.60
C PHE A 356 12.01 -17.06 7.82
N VAL A 357 11.06 -16.15 7.60
CA VAL A 357 10.10 -15.65 8.59
C VAL A 357 8.72 -15.64 7.95
N GLY A 358 7.68 -15.98 8.72
CA GLY A 358 6.30 -15.77 8.29
C GLY A 358 5.88 -14.32 8.50
N VAL A 359 5.19 -13.74 7.53
CA VAL A 359 4.73 -12.35 7.54
C VAL A 359 3.22 -12.35 7.49
N LEU A 360 2.60 -11.73 8.49
CA LEU A 360 1.16 -11.69 8.67
C LEU A 360 0.61 -10.37 8.13
N PHE A 361 -0.34 -10.45 7.22
CA PHE A 361 -1.10 -9.32 6.70
C PHE A 361 -2.58 -9.48 7.06
N GLY A 362 -3.17 -8.39 7.51
CA GLY A 362 -4.52 -8.41 8.05
C GLY A 362 -5.18 -7.05 8.01
N ASN A 363 -6.44 -7.02 8.42
CA ASN A 363 -7.22 -5.81 8.60
C ASN A 363 -7.84 -5.86 10.01
N GLN A 364 -7.64 -4.79 10.79
CA GLN A 364 -8.01 -4.75 12.22
C GLN A 364 -7.39 -5.92 13.00
N LEU A 365 -8.21 -6.76 13.65
CA LEU A 365 -7.79 -7.93 14.44
C LEU A 365 -7.90 -9.25 13.68
N ARG A 366 -7.95 -9.20 12.35
CA ARG A 366 -8.10 -10.37 11.49
C ARG A 366 -6.92 -10.51 10.56
N ILE A 367 -6.26 -11.66 10.59
CA ILE A 367 -5.21 -12.02 9.66
C ILE A 367 -5.83 -12.76 8.47
N ASP A 368 -5.67 -12.17 7.29
CA ASP A 368 -6.22 -12.69 6.04
C ASP A 368 -5.15 -13.43 5.21
N VAL A 369 -3.87 -13.04 5.34
CA VAL A 369 -2.77 -13.61 4.55
C VAL A 369 -1.53 -13.82 5.43
N CYS A 370 -0.94 -15.01 5.36
CA CYS A 370 0.35 -15.33 5.98
C CYS A 370 1.34 -15.77 4.90
N LEU A 371 2.45 -15.05 4.72
CA LEU A 371 3.47 -15.39 3.72
C LEU A 371 4.81 -15.69 4.38
N PHE A 372 5.36 -16.87 4.15
CA PHE A 372 6.73 -17.23 4.50
C PHE A 372 7.69 -16.67 3.45
N LEU A 373 8.61 -15.83 3.90
CA LEU A 373 9.59 -15.14 3.08
C LEU A 373 11.00 -15.44 3.60
N SER A 374 11.91 -15.80 2.69
CA SER A 374 13.34 -15.92 3.01
C SER A 374 13.98 -14.55 3.28
N ASP A 375 15.10 -14.50 3.97
CA ASP A 375 15.82 -13.24 4.29
C ASP A 375 16.09 -12.34 3.07
N ASN A 376 16.37 -12.92 1.90
CA ASN A 376 16.55 -12.16 0.66
C ASN A 376 15.33 -11.33 0.26
N HIS A 377 14.13 -11.79 0.62
CA HIS A 377 12.84 -11.16 0.35
C HIS A 377 12.40 -10.20 1.48
N LEU A 378 13.13 -10.14 2.60
CA LEU A 378 12.85 -9.26 3.73
C LEU A 378 13.54 -7.89 3.61
N LYS A 379 14.19 -7.58 2.49
CA LYS A 379 14.74 -6.24 2.23
C LYS A 379 13.59 -5.23 2.03
N GLN A 380 13.72 -4.03 2.57
CA GLN A 380 12.65 -3.00 2.57
C GLN A 380 11.93 -2.83 1.22
N HIS A 381 12.66 -2.54 0.14
CA HIS A 381 12.05 -2.34 -1.18
C HIS A 381 11.30 -3.56 -1.72
N PHE A 382 11.76 -4.76 -1.36
CA PHE A 382 11.10 -5.99 -1.77
C PHE A 382 9.85 -6.24 -0.93
N PHE A 383 9.92 -5.98 0.37
CA PHE A 383 8.78 -6.04 1.28
C PHE A 383 7.66 -5.07 0.87
N GLU A 384 8.04 -3.87 0.43
CA GLU A 384 7.11 -2.88 -0.15
C GLU A 384 6.45 -3.43 -1.43
N PHE A 385 7.20 -4.08 -2.32
CA PHE A 385 6.65 -4.75 -3.51
C PHE A 385 5.63 -5.84 -3.15
N VAL A 386 5.93 -6.68 -2.16
CA VAL A 386 4.99 -7.71 -1.67
C VAL A 386 3.73 -7.06 -1.12
N THR A 387 3.87 -6.06 -0.24
CA THR A 387 2.75 -5.34 0.38
C THR A 387 1.88 -4.64 -0.65
N ASN A 388 2.50 -3.98 -1.64
CA ASN A 388 1.80 -3.30 -2.73
C ASN A 388 1.06 -4.27 -3.66
N SER A 389 1.40 -5.56 -3.64
CA SER A 389 0.72 -6.59 -4.43
C SER A 389 -0.51 -7.15 -3.72
N LEU A 390 -0.66 -6.91 -2.41
CA LEU A 390 -1.82 -7.33 -1.63
C LEU A 390 -2.96 -6.30 -1.72
N ALA A 391 -4.18 -6.75 -1.38
CA ALA A 391 -5.35 -5.88 -1.33
C ALA A 391 -5.13 -4.67 -0.39
N SER A 392 -5.68 -3.51 -0.77
CA SER A 392 -5.37 -2.22 -0.12
C SER A 392 -5.88 -2.10 1.31
N ASP A 393 -6.82 -2.94 1.72
CA ASP A 393 -7.30 -3.05 3.10
C ASP A 393 -6.34 -3.84 4.00
N LEU A 394 -5.41 -4.61 3.43
CA LEU A 394 -4.45 -5.39 4.18
C LEU A 394 -3.24 -4.54 4.57
N ILE A 395 -2.98 -4.49 5.87
CA ILE A 395 -1.79 -3.90 6.47
C ILE A 395 -0.91 -5.00 7.04
N PHE A 396 0.38 -4.71 7.20
CA PHE A 396 1.29 -5.60 7.90
C PHE A 396 0.92 -5.65 9.38
N ALA A 397 0.54 -6.84 9.85
CA ALA A 397 0.08 -7.06 11.22
C ALA A 397 1.20 -7.59 12.12
N GLY A 398 2.03 -8.51 11.63
CA GLY A 398 2.99 -9.17 12.50
C GLY A 398 3.83 -10.23 11.83
N ILE A 399 4.55 -11.01 12.64
CA ILE A 399 5.46 -12.04 12.16
C ILE A 399 5.23 -13.40 12.82
N VAL A 400 5.66 -14.45 12.12
CA VAL A 400 5.80 -15.81 12.62
C VAL A 400 7.28 -16.17 12.63
N VAL A 401 7.86 -16.24 13.82
CA VAL A 401 9.26 -16.62 14.06
C VAL A 401 9.34 -18.14 14.19
N VAL A 402 10.13 -18.78 13.33
CA VAL A 402 10.30 -20.23 13.30
C VAL A 402 11.68 -20.60 13.85
N ASN A 403 11.74 -21.50 14.83
CA ASN A 403 13.00 -21.94 15.48
C ASN A 403 13.87 -20.80 16.05
N GLY A 404 13.27 -19.65 16.38
CA GLY A 404 14.01 -18.49 16.91
C GLY A 404 14.81 -17.70 15.85
N HIS A 405 14.61 -17.97 14.56
CA HIS A 405 15.16 -17.14 13.49
C HIS A 405 14.40 -15.81 13.40
N GLU A 406 14.97 -14.77 13.97
CA GLU A 406 14.46 -13.41 13.86
C GLU A 406 14.93 -12.76 12.54
N PRO A 407 14.12 -11.88 11.93
CA PRO A 407 14.52 -11.20 10.70
C PRO A 407 15.72 -10.28 10.96
N ASP A 408 16.72 -10.31 10.08
CA ASP A 408 17.90 -9.42 10.13
C ASP A 408 17.56 -7.93 9.88
N THR A 409 16.29 -7.64 9.58
CA THR A 409 15.76 -6.31 9.22
C THR A 409 14.69 -5.87 10.21
N ASP A 410 14.60 -4.55 10.47
CA ASP A 410 13.64 -3.87 11.39
C ASP A 410 12.14 -4.01 11.00
N ILE A 411 11.74 -5.02 10.22
CA ILE A 411 10.34 -5.29 9.85
C ILE A 411 9.50 -5.61 11.09
N SER A 412 10.07 -6.19 12.14
CA SER A 412 9.38 -6.47 13.40
C SER A 412 8.74 -5.22 14.04
N TYR A 413 9.26 -4.02 13.74
CA TYR A 413 8.75 -2.74 14.26
C TYR A 413 7.74 -2.04 13.33
N MET A 414 7.42 -2.60 12.16
CA MET A 414 6.51 -1.98 11.19
C MET A 414 5.02 -2.37 11.37
N GLY A 415 4.72 -3.37 12.20
CA GLY A 415 3.39 -3.98 12.31
C GLY A 415 2.63 -3.59 13.57
N THR A 416 1.51 -4.27 13.83
CA THR A 416 0.69 -4.06 15.04
C THR A 416 1.35 -4.62 16.31
N GLY A 417 2.47 -5.34 16.16
CA GLY A 417 3.22 -5.99 17.24
C GLY A 417 2.83 -7.44 17.49
N LEU A 418 2.02 -8.06 16.62
CA LEU A 418 1.68 -9.48 16.72
C LEU A 418 2.91 -10.34 16.38
N GLU A 419 3.35 -11.17 17.32
CA GLU A 419 4.48 -12.08 17.14
C GLU A 419 4.10 -13.50 17.56
N ILE A 420 4.14 -14.43 16.62
CA ILE A 420 3.88 -15.85 16.83
C ILE A 420 5.21 -16.61 16.74
N ARG A 421 5.61 -17.29 17.81
CA ARG A 421 6.81 -18.13 17.86
C ARG A 421 6.39 -19.58 17.76
N THR A 422 6.98 -20.29 16.82
CA THR A 422 6.68 -21.69 16.55
C THR A 422 7.94 -22.47 16.17
N THR A 423 7.81 -23.79 16.01
CA THR A 423 8.89 -24.67 15.58
C THR A 423 8.62 -25.20 14.18
N LEU A 424 9.69 -25.60 13.48
CA LEU A 424 9.57 -26.23 12.17
C LEU A 424 8.72 -27.51 12.23
N GLU A 425 8.90 -28.31 13.29
CA GLU A 425 8.14 -29.54 13.54
C GLU A 425 6.63 -29.26 13.63
N THR A 426 6.23 -28.18 14.29
CA THR A 426 4.80 -27.77 14.41
C THR A 426 4.20 -27.43 13.05
N LEU A 427 4.95 -26.70 12.21
CA LEU A 427 4.50 -26.32 10.88
C LEU A 427 4.42 -27.54 9.94
N GLN A 428 5.37 -28.48 10.05
CA GLN A 428 5.39 -29.71 9.26
C GLN A 428 4.26 -30.67 9.66
N SER A 429 3.99 -30.82 10.96
CA SER A 429 2.91 -31.67 11.45
C SER A 429 1.52 -31.07 11.22
N SER A 430 1.45 -29.76 10.91
CA SER A 430 0.19 -29.01 10.78
C SER A 430 -0.68 -29.09 12.04
N ASP A 431 -0.06 -29.16 13.23
CA ASP A 431 -0.75 -29.25 14.51
C ASP A 431 -1.22 -27.85 14.98
N SER A 432 -2.48 -27.53 14.68
CA SER A 432 -3.11 -26.27 15.09
C SER A 432 -3.20 -26.09 16.59
N THR A 433 -3.35 -27.20 17.34
CA THR A 433 -3.51 -27.16 18.80
C THR A 433 -2.20 -26.74 19.46
N PHE A 434 -1.09 -27.33 19.02
CA PHE A 434 0.23 -26.95 19.52
C PHE A 434 0.62 -25.54 19.04
N PHE A 435 0.34 -25.20 17.78
CA PHE A 435 0.62 -23.88 17.21
C PHE A 435 -0.03 -22.73 18.00
N LEU A 436 -1.27 -22.91 18.46
CA LEU A 436 -2.02 -21.89 19.20
C LEU A 436 -1.92 -21.99 20.72
N LYS A 437 -1.25 -23.01 21.27
CA LYS A 437 -1.19 -23.28 22.72
C LYS A 437 -0.68 -22.08 23.53
N SER A 438 0.30 -21.35 22.98
CA SER A 438 0.91 -20.18 23.61
C SER A 438 0.16 -18.88 23.32
N TYR A 439 -0.89 -18.92 22.49
CA TYR A 439 -1.61 -17.78 21.95
C TYR A 439 -3.13 -17.89 22.17
N PRO A 440 -3.60 -17.90 23.43
CA PRO A 440 -5.03 -18.11 23.75
C PRO A 440 -5.94 -16.96 23.29
N ASN A 441 -5.36 -15.83 22.88
CA ASN A 441 -6.06 -14.71 22.29
C ASN A 441 -6.15 -14.82 20.75
N ILE A 442 -5.77 -15.93 20.14
CA ILE A 442 -5.97 -16.19 18.72
C ILE A 442 -7.05 -17.25 18.56
N ILE A 443 -8.11 -16.93 17.82
CA ILE A 443 -9.17 -17.86 17.43
C ILE A 443 -8.82 -18.43 16.05
N ASP A 444 -8.75 -19.76 15.97
CA ASP A 444 -8.64 -20.47 14.70
C ASP A 444 -9.96 -20.41 13.95
N GLN A 445 -10.03 -19.59 12.92
CA GLN A 445 -11.21 -19.47 12.08
C GLN A 445 -10.82 -19.14 10.65
N TRP A 446 -11.34 -19.91 9.70
CA TRP A 446 -11.23 -19.56 8.30
C TRP A 446 -12.02 -18.28 8.02
N THR A 447 -11.34 -17.30 7.44
CA THR A 447 -11.98 -16.04 7.04
C THR A 447 -12.63 -16.23 5.68
N GLN A 448 -13.97 -16.31 5.65
CA GLN A 448 -14.68 -16.30 4.38
C GLN A 448 -14.46 -14.96 3.65
N PRO A 449 -14.35 -14.96 2.30
CA PRO A 449 -14.46 -13.74 1.51
C PRO A 449 -15.76 -13.02 1.86
N SER A 450 -15.65 -11.81 2.40
CA SER A 450 -16.78 -10.96 2.77
C SER A 450 -16.62 -9.60 2.10
N GLY A 451 -17.74 -8.90 1.89
CA GLY A 451 -17.77 -7.61 1.22
C GLY A 451 -17.91 -7.74 -0.30
N VAL A 452 -17.65 -6.65 -1.02
CA VAL A 452 -17.67 -6.61 -2.49
C VAL A 452 -16.36 -6.05 -3.02
N THR A 453 -15.93 -6.51 -4.19
CA THR A 453 -14.77 -5.93 -4.87
C THR A 453 -15.22 -4.73 -5.71
N LEU A 454 -14.75 -3.54 -5.35
CA LEU A 454 -14.85 -2.35 -6.19
C LEU A 454 -13.79 -2.40 -7.27
N VAL A 455 -14.19 -2.16 -8.52
CA VAL A 455 -13.30 -2.24 -9.67
C VAL A 455 -13.34 -0.93 -10.46
N SER A 456 -12.19 -0.29 -10.65
CA SER A 456 -12.05 0.90 -11.50
C SER A 456 -10.91 0.69 -12.49
N ASN A 457 -11.06 1.24 -13.70
CA ASN A 457 -9.96 1.31 -14.67
C ASN A 457 -9.47 2.75 -14.75
N VAL A 458 -8.18 2.97 -14.50
CA VAL A 458 -7.54 4.29 -14.55
C VAL A 458 -6.39 4.23 -15.56
N MET A 459 -6.26 5.25 -16.41
CA MET A 459 -5.18 5.29 -17.40
C MET A 459 -3.97 6.02 -16.82
N PHE A 460 -2.82 5.33 -16.73
CA PHE A 460 -1.54 5.98 -16.47
C PHE A 460 -0.85 6.32 -17.78
N GLU A 461 -0.46 7.57 -17.93
CA GLU A 461 0.17 8.08 -19.14
C GLU A 461 1.36 8.97 -18.78
N THR A 462 2.51 8.72 -19.40
CA THR A 462 3.72 9.51 -19.21
C THR A 462 4.61 9.52 -20.46
N VAL A 463 5.58 10.43 -20.48
CA VAL A 463 6.60 10.54 -21.53
C VAL A 463 7.96 10.23 -20.91
N LEU A 464 8.68 9.31 -21.52
CA LEU A 464 10.01 8.88 -21.11
C LEU A 464 11.03 9.44 -22.10
N ARG A 465 11.94 10.29 -21.64
CA ARG A 465 13.00 10.86 -22.46
C ARG A 465 14.17 9.89 -22.53
N ARG A 466 14.77 9.76 -23.72
CA ARG A 466 15.91 8.85 -23.92
C ARG A 466 17.08 9.22 -23.01
N GLY A 467 17.59 8.26 -22.24
CA GLY A 467 18.66 8.43 -21.26
C GLY A 467 18.22 9.00 -19.91
N LEU A 468 16.94 9.35 -19.73
CA LEU A 468 16.35 9.84 -18.47
C LEU A 468 15.14 9.02 -18.04
N GLU A 469 14.93 7.84 -18.63
CA GLU A 469 13.75 7.01 -18.44
C GLU A 469 13.55 6.64 -16.96
N GLU A 470 14.65 6.37 -16.23
CA GLU A 470 14.64 6.05 -14.80
C GLU A 470 14.07 7.19 -13.94
N ASN A 471 14.48 8.43 -14.23
CA ASN A 471 14.02 9.59 -13.48
C ASN A 471 12.59 9.97 -13.89
N ASP A 472 12.28 9.87 -15.18
CA ASP A 472 10.96 10.18 -15.72
C ASP A 472 9.88 9.23 -15.18
N ILE A 473 10.18 7.92 -15.06
CA ILE A 473 9.23 6.96 -14.51
C ILE A 473 8.98 7.21 -13.02
N LYS A 474 10.04 7.45 -12.22
CA LYS A 474 9.91 7.77 -10.79
C LYS A 474 9.05 9.02 -10.59
N MET A 475 9.40 10.13 -11.23
CA MET A 475 8.65 11.38 -11.12
C MET A 475 7.20 11.24 -11.60
N ALA A 476 6.96 10.49 -12.68
CA ALA A 476 5.61 10.28 -13.18
C ALA A 476 4.76 9.44 -12.22
N THR A 477 5.32 8.40 -11.62
CA THR A 477 4.61 7.56 -10.65
C THR A 477 4.27 8.32 -9.38
N GLU A 478 5.19 9.14 -8.85
CA GLU A 478 4.95 10.01 -7.69
C GLU A 478 3.83 11.04 -7.97
N LYS A 479 3.89 11.72 -9.12
CA LYS A 479 2.84 12.67 -9.53
C LYS A 479 1.49 12.00 -9.70
N PHE A 480 1.46 10.80 -10.28
CA PHE A 480 0.22 10.05 -10.47
C PHE A 480 -0.37 9.58 -9.12
N ALA A 481 0.47 9.09 -8.21
CA ALA A 481 0.05 8.73 -6.86
C ALA A 481 -0.53 9.94 -6.11
N ALA A 482 0.10 11.12 -6.21
CA ALA A 482 -0.41 12.34 -5.59
C ALA A 482 -1.75 12.80 -6.21
N ALA A 483 -1.93 12.65 -7.52
CA ALA A 483 -3.16 13.02 -8.21
C ALA A 483 -4.33 12.06 -7.95
N ALA A 484 -4.09 10.88 -7.35
CA ALA A 484 -5.14 9.92 -7.04
C ALA A 484 -6.22 10.50 -6.11
N ALA A 485 -5.84 11.43 -5.22
CA ALA A 485 -6.75 12.12 -4.30
C ALA A 485 -7.71 13.11 -5.00
N GLU A 486 -7.50 13.42 -6.28
CA GLU A 486 -8.38 14.30 -7.08
C GLU A 486 -9.47 13.53 -7.85
N LEU A 487 -9.44 12.19 -7.82
CA LEU A 487 -10.35 11.36 -8.60
C LEU A 487 -11.71 11.22 -7.92
N ILE A 488 -12.75 11.17 -8.74
CA ILE A 488 -14.13 10.92 -8.32
C ILE A 488 -14.57 9.60 -8.95
N TYR A 489 -15.27 8.76 -8.18
CA TYR A 489 -15.74 7.45 -8.67
C TYR A 489 -17.25 7.40 -8.68
N HIS A 490 -17.83 6.87 -9.76
CA HIS A 490 -19.29 6.72 -9.91
C HIS A 490 -19.65 5.28 -10.23
N HIS A 491 -20.55 4.70 -9.45
CA HIS A 491 -21.24 3.47 -9.79
C HIS A 491 -22.54 3.81 -10.52
N LYS A 492 -22.56 3.58 -11.84
CA LYS A 492 -23.66 4.02 -12.71
C LYS A 492 -25.01 3.36 -12.41
N GLU A 493 -25.01 2.06 -12.11
CA GLU A 493 -26.25 1.28 -11.95
C GLU A 493 -27.06 1.68 -10.72
N SER A 494 -26.35 2.09 -9.65
CA SER A 494 -26.97 2.51 -8.39
C SER A 494 -26.87 4.01 -8.15
N ASP A 495 -26.35 4.76 -9.13
CA ASP A 495 -26.09 6.20 -9.06
C ASP A 495 -25.31 6.65 -7.80
N ILE A 496 -24.27 5.91 -7.44
CA ILE A 496 -23.47 6.18 -6.24
C ILE A 496 -22.19 6.92 -6.60
N VAL A 497 -21.93 8.05 -5.94
CA VAL A 497 -20.72 8.86 -6.14
C VAL A 497 -19.82 8.82 -4.90
N LEU A 498 -18.57 8.42 -5.10
CA LEU A 498 -17.50 8.43 -4.10
C LEU A 498 -16.51 9.55 -4.42
N GLN A 499 -16.31 10.45 -3.46
CA GLN A 499 -15.35 11.55 -3.56
C GLN A 499 -14.70 11.81 -2.19
N ALA A 500 -13.53 12.43 -2.20
CA ALA A 500 -12.79 12.78 -0.99
C ALA A 500 -13.66 13.58 0.00
N ASN A 501 -13.45 13.34 1.30
CA ASN A 501 -14.07 14.07 2.41
C ASN A 501 -15.61 13.97 2.51
N THR A 502 -16.24 13.04 1.81
CA THR A 502 -17.67 12.72 2.04
C THR A 502 -17.83 11.79 3.23
N LYS A 503 -18.80 12.08 4.11
CA LYS A 503 -19.05 11.28 5.32
C LYS A 503 -20.48 10.75 5.34
N HIS A 504 -20.71 9.67 4.61
CA HIS A 504 -21.93 8.87 4.70
C HIS A 504 -21.59 7.53 5.35
N PRO A 505 -22.06 7.26 6.58
CA PRO A 505 -21.85 5.96 7.22
C PRO A 505 -22.68 4.88 6.50
N LYS A 506 -22.22 3.62 6.54
CA LYS A 506 -22.96 2.47 5.96
C LYS A 506 -23.30 2.66 4.49
N PHE A 507 -22.36 3.23 3.74
CA PHE A 507 -22.62 3.83 2.44
C PHE A 507 -23.09 2.84 1.38
N LEU A 508 -22.61 1.59 1.45
CA LEU A 508 -22.93 0.53 0.50
C LEU A 508 -23.75 -0.61 1.13
N ASP A 509 -24.19 -0.50 2.38
CA ASP A 509 -24.84 -1.60 3.12
C ASP A 509 -26.05 -2.18 2.37
N ASP A 510 -26.85 -1.34 1.72
CA ASP A 510 -28.01 -1.79 0.95
C ASP A 510 -27.64 -2.61 -0.28
N ILE A 511 -26.46 -2.36 -0.86
CA ILE A 511 -25.92 -3.10 -2.00
C ILE A 511 -25.20 -4.37 -1.54
N LEU A 512 -24.60 -4.35 -0.35
CA LEU A 512 -23.71 -5.40 0.16
C LEU A 512 -24.42 -6.61 0.78
N LYS A 513 -25.75 -6.57 0.94
CA LYS A 513 -26.52 -7.70 1.48
C LYS A 513 -26.23 -8.96 0.67
N ASP A 514 -25.73 -10.00 1.34
CA ASP A 514 -25.40 -11.32 0.79
C ASP A 514 -24.34 -11.33 -0.33
N LYS A 515 -23.45 -10.33 -0.38
CA LYS A 515 -22.35 -10.24 -1.37
C LYS A 515 -21.00 -10.71 -0.84
N HIS A 516 -20.22 -11.34 -1.72
CA HIS A 516 -18.88 -11.87 -1.42
C HIS A 516 -17.79 -11.27 -2.32
N THR A 517 -16.59 -11.05 -1.77
CA THR A 517 -15.51 -10.31 -2.44
C THR A 517 -14.94 -11.03 -3.66
N ASP A 518 -15.03 -12.36 -3.69
CA ASP A 518 -14.59 -13.24 -4.77
C ASP A 518 -15.57 -13.28 -5.95
N GLN A 519 -16.85 -13.08 -5.68
CA GLN A 519 -17.94 -13.29 -6.65
C GLN A 519 -18.58 -11.98 -7.11
N ASP A 520 -18.83 -11.06 -6.17
CA ASP A 520 -19.54 -9.82 -6.42
C ASP A 520 -18.59 -8.66 -6.67
N ARG A 521 -18.91 -7.88 -7.71
CA ARG A 521 -18.09 -6.76 -8.15
C ARG A 521 -18.96 -5.56 -8.47
N LEU A 522 -18.49 -4.37 -8.06
CA LEU A 522 -19.12 -3.10 -8.45
C LEU A 522 -18.16 -2.32 -9.33
N ARG A 523 -18.61 -2.01 -10.54
CA ARG A 523 -17.78 -1.29 -11.52
C ARG A 523 -17.91 0.21 -11.34
N LEU A 524 -16.81 0.84 -10.99
CA LEU A 524 -16.68 2.26 -10.83
C LEU A 524 -16.13 2.91 -12.09
N THR A 525 -16.74 4.01 -12.50
CA THR A 525 -16.17 4.91 -13.51
C THR A 525 -15.40 6.01 -12.80
N SER A 526 -14.12 6.16 -13.12
CA SER A 526 -13.27 7.23 -12.58
C SER A 526 -13.40 8.50 -13.42
N TYR A 527 -13.48 9.64 -12.74
CA TYR A 527 -13.51 10.97 -13.34
C TYR A 527 -12.45 11.84 -12.68
N ARG A 528 -11.95 12.81 -13.43
CA ARG A 528 -11.10 13.89 -12.92
C ARG A 528 -11.80 15.21 -13.18
N ARG A 529 -11.71 16.14 -12.22
CA ARG A 529 -12.25 17.48 -12.39
C ARG A 529 -11.56 18.18 -13.58
N VAL A 530 -12.36 18.71 -14.50
CA VAL A 530 -11.86 19.46 -15.67
C VAL A 530 -11.41 20.89 -15.30
N SER A 531 -12.00 21.46 -14.24
CA SER A 531 -11.71 22.81 -13.77
C SER A 531 -10.65 22.83 -12.67
N ALA A 532 -9.40 23.13 -13.02
CA ALA A 532 -8.58 23.99 -12.18
C ALA A 532 -9.09 25.42 -12.41
N GLN A 533 -10.15 25.82 -11.72
CA GLN A 533 -10.34 27.24 -11.46
C GLN A 533 -9.72 27.47 -10.09
N ASP A 534 -8.62 28.21 -10.10
CA ASP A 534 -7.98 28.81 -8.93
C ASP A 534 -8.98 29.73 -8.23
N GLU A 535 -9.92 29.17 -7.49
CA GLU A 535 -10.71 29.91 -6.52
C GLU A 535 -9.83 30.12 -5.29
N GLY A 536 -8.84 31.02 -5.39
CA GLY A 536 -7.95 31.24 -4.26
C GLY A 536 -6.81 32.23 -4.37
N ASN A 537 -6.45 32.77 -5.55
CA ASN A 537 -5.47 33.86 -5.64
C ASN A 537 -5.89 34.87 -6.72
N GLY A 538 -6.32 36.05 -6.28
CA GLY A 538 -6.18 37.25 -7.10
C GLY A 538 -4.69 37.60 -7.13
N ASP A 539 -4.16 37.76 -8.34
CA ASP A 539 -2.75 37.83 -8.73
C ASP A 539 -2.01 36.48 -8.85
N ASP A 540 -1.46 36.27 -10.05
CA ASP A 540 -0.65 35.16 -10.56
C ASP A 540 -1.40 33.85 -10.93
N GLN A 541 -1.40 33.30 -12.14
CA GLN A 541 -0.67 33.55 -13.38
C GLN A 541 -1.45 32.86 -14.52
N LYS A 542 -2.01 33.61 -15.47
CA LYS A 542 -2.22 33.08 -16.82
C LYS A 542 -0.85 32.95 -17.48
N HIS A 543 -0.13 31.88 -17.18
CA HIS A 543 1.11 31.59 -17.88
C HIS A 543 0.79 31.29 -19.35
N VAL A 544 1.19 32.22 -20.21
CA VAL A 544 1.51 31.95 -21.62
C VAL A 544 2.35 30.66 -21.64
N PRO A 545 2.04 29.66 -22.48
CA PRO A 545 2.81 28.42 -22.50
C PRO A 545 4.28 28.74 -22.81
N ILE A 546 5.15 28.60 -21.80
CA ILE A 546 6.59 28.78 -21.98
C ILE A 546 7.12 27.51 -22.63
N LEU A 547 7.26 27.54 -23.96
CA LEU A 547 7.97 26.53 -24.72
C LEU A 547 9.47 26.65 -24.46
N LYS A 548 10.00 25.85 -23.53
CA LYS A 548 11.45 25.66 -23.39
C LYS A 548 11.90 24.64 -24.45
N VAL A 549 12.26 25.12 -25.63
CA VAL A 549 12.85 24.29 -26.69
C VAL A 549 14.33 24.09 -26.37
N GLN A 550 14.71 22.87 -26.03
CA GLN A 550 16.12 22.48 -25.97
C GLN A 550 16.53 22.11 -27.41
N ALA A 551 17.56 22.77 -27.96
CA ALA A 551 18.00 22.50 -29.33
C ALA A 551 18.62 21.09 -29.44
N GLY A 552 18.08 20.25 -30.34
CA GLY A 552 18.57 18.90 -30.64
C GLY A 552 17.44 17.90 -30.91
N ASP A 553 17.77 16.76 -31.51
CA ASP A 553 16.83 15.64 -31.69
C ASP A 553 16.56 14.97 -30.34
N ILE A 554 15.45 15.32 -29.68
CA ILE A 554 15.02 14.67 -28.44
C ILE A 554 14.18 13.45 -28.78
N ALA A 555 14.78 12.26 -28.70
CA ALA A 555 14.03 11.02 -28.75
C ALA A 555 13.28 10.82 -27.41
N PHE A 556 11.98 10.58 -27.48
CA PHE A 556 11.15 10.22 -26.33
C PHE A 556 10.18 9.10 -26.71
N ARG A 557 9.74 8.35 -25.69
CA ARG A 557 8.72 7.31 -25.81
C ARG A 557 7.52 7.66 -24.95
N ARG A 558 6.34 7.63 -25.53
CA ARG A 558 5.09 7.79 -24.78
C ARG A 558 4.67 6.44 -24.23
N LEU A 559 4.43 6.37 -22.93
CA LEU A 559 3.94 5.19 -22.23
C LEU A 559 2.50 5.43 -21.83
N ARG A 560 1.61 4.50 -22.20
CA ARG A 560 0.20 4.55 -21.85
C ARG A 560 -0.25 3.17 -21.41
N MET A 561 -0.71 3.04 -20.17
CA MET A 561 -1.13 1.75 -19.61
C MET A 561 -2.47 1.89 -18.86
N PRO A 562 -3.44 1.00 -19.14
CA PRO A 562 -4.61 0.87 -18.28
C PRO A 562 -4.22 0.17 -16.98
N LEU A 563 -4.69 0.70 -15.86
CA LEU A 563 -4.50 0.14 -14.53
C LEU A 563 -5.84 -0.32 -13.98
N TRP A 564 -5.98 -1.63 -13.81
CA TRP A 564 -7.09 -2.21 -13.07
C TRP A 564 -6.86 -2.04 -11.57
N ILE A 565 -7.73 -1.26 -10.94
CA ILE A 565 -7.71 -0.92 -9.53
C ILE A 565 -8.83 -1.69 -8.84
N THR A 566 -8.46 -2.44 -7.80
CA THR A 566 -9.39 -3.22 -7.00
C THR A 566 -9.29 -2.81 -5.53
N ALA A 567 -10.42 -2.55 -4.90
CA ALA A 567 -10.50 -2.26 -3.46
C ALA A 567 -11.69 -3.00 -2.85
N ALA A 568 -11.55 -3.47 -1.60
CA ALA A 568 -12.65 -4.12 -0.90
C ALA A 568 -13.55 -3.09 -0.20
N ALA A 569 -14.87 -3.34 -0.22
CA ALA A 569 -15.84 -2.64 0.59
C ALA A 569 -16.68 -3.63 1.41
N TYR A 570 -16.91 -3.30 2.68
CA TYR A 570 -17.54 -4.12 3.70
C TYR A 570 -18.80 -3.45 4.25
N GLY A 571 -19.69 -4.28 4.81
CA GLY A 571 -20.85 -3.76 5.52
C GLY A 571 -20.41 -2.96 6.74
N GLY A 572 -21.00 -1.78 6.94
CA GLY A 572 -20.59 -0.83 7.97
C GLY A 572 -19.67 0.29 7.49
N ASP A 573 -19.04 0.14 6.32
CA ASP A 573 -18.05 1.10 5.83
C ASP A 573 -18.66 2.50 5.59
N GLY A 574 -17.89 3.53 5.96
CA GLY A 574 -18.17 4.90 5.55
C GLY A 574 -17.69 5.20 4.14
N SER A 575 -18.33 6.15 3.45
CA SER A 575 -17.93 6.59 2.10
C SER A 575 -16.45 7.03 2.02
N ASN A 576 -15.95 7.75 3.05
CA ASN A 576 -14.55 8.18 3.10
C ASN A 576 -13.57 7.01 3.26
N GLU A 577 -13.95 5.98 4.02
CA GLU A 577 -13.09 4.82 4.24
C GLU A 577 -12.92 4.02 2.95
N ILE A 578 -14.04 3.80 2.24
CA ILE A 578 -14.05 3.20 0.91
C ILE A 578 -13.16 4.00 -0.05
N TYR A 579 -13.32 5.34 -0.06
CA TYR A 579 -12.53 6.23 -0.89
C TYR A 579 -11.02 6.10 -0.62
N LEU A 580 -10.60 6.14 0.65
CA LEU A 580 -9.20 6.00 1.03
C LEU A 580 -8.62 4.63 0.63
N ARG A 581 -9.41 3.56 0.70
CA ARG A 581 -8.97 2.22 0.24
C ARG A 581 -8.79 2.16 -1.29
N ILE A 582 -9.59 2.90 -2.06
CA ILE A 582 -9.40 3.02 -3.52
C ILE A 582 -8.12 3.83 -3.82
N GLU A 583 -7.90 4.94 -3.12
CA GLU A 583 -6.69 5.74 -3.28
C GLU A 583 -5.42 4.94 -2.95
N GLU A 584 -5.46 4.18 -1.83
CA GLU A 584 -4.41 3.24 -1.47
C GLU A 584 -4.19 2.18 -2.55
N ALA A 585 -5.25 1.62 -3.14
CA ALA A 585 -5.14 0.65 -4.22
C ALA A 585 -4.44 1.25 -5.46
N ILE A 586 -4.70 2.52 -5.81
CA ILE A 586 -4.01 3.23 -6.89
C ILE A 586 -2.52 3.38 -6.57
N ARG A 587 -2.21 3.84 -5.35
CA ARG A 587 -0.84 4.08 -4.91
C ARG A 587 -0.01 2.80 -4.90
N ARG A 588 -0.55 1.72 -4.31
CA ARG A 588 0.08 0.39 -4.33
C ARG A 588 0.32 -0.09 -5.75
N ARG A 589 -0.68 0.06 -6.63
CA ARG A 589 -0.57 -0.37 -8.03
C ARG A 589 0.53 0.37 -8.78
N ILE A 590 0.57 1.70 -8.70
CA ILE A 590 1.54 2.50 -9.47
C ILE A 590 2.96 2.31 -8.95
N TYR A 591 3.16 2.13 -7.64
CA TYR A 591 4.48 1.80 -7.10
C TYR A 591 4.95 0.39 -7.45
N ASN A 592 4.03 -0.57 -7.56
CA ASN A 592 4.37 -1.88 -8.12
C ASN A 592 4.78 -1.81 -9.59
N VAL A 593 4.08 -1.00 -10.40
CA VAL A 593 4.47 -0.73 -11.79
C VAL A 593 5.88 -0.15 -11.84
N MET A 594 6.16 0.86 -11.02
CA MET A 594 7.49 1.45 -10.91
C MET A 594 8.53 0.38 -10.56
N TYR A 595 8.29 -0.42 -9.51
CA TYR A 595 9.23 -1.44 -9.07
C TYR A 595 9.57 -2.45 -10.18
N VAL A 596 8.56 -2.99 -10.88
CA VAL A 596 8.77 -3.97 -11.95
C VAL A 596 9.50 -3.36 -13.14
N MET A 597 9.12 -2.15 -13.58
CA MET A 597 9.80 -1.44 -14.66
C MET A 597 11.26 -1.14 -14.32
N MET A 598 11.52 -0.70 -13.09
CA MET A 598 12.87 -0.41 -12.59
C MET A 598 13.74 -1.67 -12.46
N LYS A 599 13.14 -2.79 -12.02
CA LYS A 599 13.82 -4.09 -11.95
C LYS A 599 14.21 -4.59 -13.35
N GLY A 600 13.33 -4.41 -14.34
CA GLY A 600 13.61 -4.72 -15.75
C GLY A 600 14.71 -3.82 -16.32
N PHE A 601 14.59 -2.50 -16.12
CA PHE A 601 15.55 -1.51 -16.61
C PHE A 601 16.98 -1.78 -16.13
N ARG A 602 17.18 -2.20 -14.88
CA ARG A 602 18.52 -2.57 -14.36
C ARG A 602 19.15 -3.77 -15.06
N LYS A 603 18.36 -4.62 -15.72
CA LYS A 603 18.85 -5.79 -16.45
C LYS A 603 19.11 -5.48 -17.93
N THR A 604 18.19 -4.77 -18.57
CA THR A 604 18.15 -4.59 -20.04
C THR A 604 18.49 -3.18 -20.50
N TYR A 605 18.59 -2.22 -19.58
CA TYR A 605 18.67 -0.77 -19.86
C TYR A 605 17.51 -0.23 -20.71
N ASP A 606 16.37 -0.93 -20.71
CA ASP A 606 15.13 -0.49 -21.35
C ASP A 606 13.94 -0.73 -20.41
N ILE A 607 13.01 0.23 -20.39
CA ILE A 607 11.76 0.09 -19.62
C ILE A 607 10.82 -0.77 -20.46
N SER A 608 10.60 -2.01 -20.04
CA SER A 608 9.61 -2.88 -20.70
C SER A 608 8.19 -2.45 -20.36
N GLU A 609 7.26 -2.64 -21.30
CA GLU A 609 5.84 -2.52 -21.01
C GLU A 609 5.41 -3.58 -19.98
N VAL A 610 4.43 -3.22 -19.16
CA VAL A 610 3.88 -4.10 -18.13
C VAL A 610 2.37 -4.21 -18.27
N ASP A 611 1.82 -5.28 -17.73
CA ASP A 611 0.39 -5.57 -17.69
C ASP A 611 -0.05 -5.81 -16.24
N CYS A 612 -1.12 -5.17 -15.81
CA CYS A 612 -1.61 -5.27 -14.44
C CYS A 612 -2.76 -6.27 -14.37
N ARG A 613 -2.57 -7.36 -13.65
CA ARG A 613 -3.56 -8.43 -13.50
C ARG A 613 -3.91 -8.67 -12.05
N CYS A 614 -5.14 -9.10 -11.83
CA CYS A 614 -5.66 -9.46 -10.51
C CYS A 614 -5.98 -10.95 -10.51
N PHE A 615 -5.68 -11.62 -9.40
CA PHE A 615 -5.84 -13.06 -9.21
C PHE A 615 -6.50 -13.30 -7.86
N LEU A 616 -7.16 -14.45 -7.71
CA LEU A 616 -7.61 -14.94 -6.41
C LEU A 616 -7.13 -16.39 -6.26
N PRO A 617 -5.90 -16.60 -5.76
CA PRO A 617 -5.39 -17.94 -5.49
C PRO A 617 -6.31 -18.69 -4.51
N ALA A 618 -6.44 -20.01 -4.66
CA ALA A 618 -7.40 -20.81 -3.89
C ALA A 618 -7.27 -20.70 -2.36
N ASN A 619 -6.06 -20.44 -1.86
CA ASN A 619 -5.76 -20.33 -0.43
C ASN A 619 -5.85 -18.89 0.10
N HIS A 620 -6.24 -17.93 -0.74
CA HIS A 620 -6.32 -16.51 -0.38
C HIS A 620 -7.79 -16.07 -0.25
N SER A 621 -8.10 -15.30 0.80
CA SER A 621 -9.41 -14.65 0.97
C SER A 621 -9.51 -13.30 0.26
N ARG A 622 -8.40 -12.80 -0.30
CA ARG A 622 -8.25 -11.45 -0.87
C ARG A 622 -7.57 -11.51 -2.24
N ILE A 623 -7.93 -10.54 -3.08
CA ILE A 623 -7.36 -10.40 -4.43
C ILE A 623 -5.88 -10.09 -4.34
N LEU A 624 -5.10 -10.83 -5.13
CA LEU A 624 -3.68 -10.62 -5.36
C LEU A 624 -3.48 -9.84 -6.67
N SER A 625 -2.72 -8.77 -6.59
CA SER A 625 -2.52 -7.78 -7.65
C SER A 625 -1.09 -7.86 -8.17
N ILE A 626 -0.89 -8.52 -9.32
CA ILE A 626 0.45 -8.73 -9.90
C ILE A 626 0.66 -7.84 -11.12
N VAL A 627 1.84 -7.23 -11.19
CA VAL A 627 2.32 -6.54 -12.40
C VAL A 627 3.20 -7.50 -13.17
N MET A 628 2.77 -7.84 -14.38
CA MET A 628 3.41 -8.80 -15.28
C MET A 628 4.23 -8.03 -16.32
N PRO A 629 5.57 -8.14 -16.34
CA PRO A 629 6.36 -7.57 -17.42
C PRO A 629 6.08 -8.31 -18.74
N ARG A 630 6.04 -7.57 -19.85
CA ARG A 630 5.96 -8.17 -21.20
C ARG A 630 7.35 -8.64 -21.62
N LEU A 631 7.63 -9.92 -21.36
CA LEU A 631 8.91 -10.58 -21.63
C LEU A 631 8.72 -11.75 -22.59
N ALA A 632 9.82 -12.34 -23.04
CA ALA A 632 9.78 -13.61 -23.77
C ALA A 632 9.28 -14.76 -22.87
N ASP A 633 8.74 -15.83 -23.47
CA ASP A 633 8.05 -16.91 -22.73
C ASP A 633 8.86 -17.51 -21.58
N LYS A 634 10.16 -17.74 -21.81
CA LYS A 634 11.07 -18.29 -20.78
C LYS A 634 11.25 -17.33 -19.60
N GLU A 635 11.53 -16.06 -19.87
CA GLU A 635 11.70 -15.06 -18.81
C GLU A 635 10.39 -14.79 -18.08
N GLN A 636 9.26 -14.89 -18.79
CA GLN A 636 7.93 -14.77 -18.19
C GLN A 636 7.62 -15.99 -17.30
N GLN A 637 8.07 -17.19 -17.67
CA GLN A 637 8.00 -18.38 -16.81
C GLN A 637 8.85 -18.20 -15.56
N GLU A 638 10.09 -17.75 -15.68
CA GLU A 638 10.97 -17.43 -14.55
C GLU A 638 10.34 -16.38 -13.62
N TRP A 639 9.71 -15.34 -14.18
CA TRP A 639 8.95 -14.35 -13.43
C TRP A 639 7.79 -14.97 -12.65
N ARG A 640 7.00 -15.85 -13.29
CA ARG A 640 5.90 -16.55 -12.61
C ARG A 640 6.40 -17.47 -11.50
N ILE A 641 7.51 -18.19 -11.71
CA ILE A 641 8.16 -19.00 -10.66
C ILE A 641 8.54 -18.11 -9.47
N GLU A 642 9.16 -16.96 -9.73
CA GLU A 642 9.53 -16.01 -8.67
C GLU A 642 8.29 -15.55 -7.88
N MET A 643 7.21 -15.19 -8.58
CA MET A 643 5.96 -14.80 -7.93
C MET A 643 5.30 -15.95 -7.15
N HIS A 644 5.37 -17.20 -7.64
CA HIS A 644 4.88 -18.37 -6.91
C HIS A 644 5.63 -18.56 -5.59
N LYS A 645 6.96 -18.40 -5.59
CA LYS A 645 7.78 -18.47 -4.38
C LYS A 645 7.40 -17.40 -3.37
N ILE A 646 7.28 -16.15 -3.83
CA ILE A 646 6.98 -14.98 -3.00
C ILE A 646 5.60 -15.07 -2.34
N PHE A 647 4.58 -15.42 -3.12
CA PHE A 647 3.19 -15.47 -2.65
C PHE A 647 2.78 -16.86 -2.14
N ASN A 648 3.76 -17.74 -1.90
CA ASN A 648 3.56 -19.10 -1.38
C ASN A 648 2.49 -19.88 -2.16
N LEU A 649 2.56 -19.82 -3.48
CA LEU A 649 1.67 -20.53 -4.37
C LEU A 649 2.21 -21.93 -4.66
N PRO A 650 1.33 -22.92 -4.92
CA PRO A 650 1.75 -24.30 -5.21
C PRO A 650 2.78 -24.41 -6.34
N SER A 651 3.70 -25.35 -6.21
CA SER A 651 4.72 -25.65 -7.23
C SER A 651 4.24 -26.56 -8.35
N ARG A 652 3.10 -27.22 -8.18
CA ARG A 652 2.56 -28.19 -9.14
C ARG A 652 1.39 -27.66 -9.97
N VAL A 653 0.81 -26.52 -9.59
CA VAL A 653 -0.39 -25.97 -10.21
C VAL A 653 -0.14 -24.50 -10.55
N PRO A 654 -0.18 -24.09 -11.83
CA PRO A 654 0.01 -22.69 -12.19
C PRO A 654 -1.12 -21.85 -11.59
N CYS A 655 -0.80 -20.65 -11.11
CA CYS A 655 -1.77 -19.77 -10.45
C CYS A 655 -1.80 -18.36 -11.05
N LEU A 656 -0.76 -17.97 -11.79
CA LEU A 656 -0.51 -16.60 -12.25
C LEU A 656 -0.43 -16.51 -13.79
N ARG A 657 -1.14 -17.38 -14.50
CA ARG A 657 -1.23 -17.32 -15.96
C ARG A 657 -2.25 -16.29 -16.39
N SER A 658 -2.04 -15.76 -17.59
CA SER A 658 -2.87 -14.72 -18.17
C SER A 658 -4.38 -14.98 -18.09
N LEU A 659 -4.81 -16.21 -18.38
CA LEU A 659 -6.21 -16.62 -18.40
C LEU A 659 -6.81 -16.91 -17.02
N GLN A 660 -5.96 -17.05 -15.99
CA GLN A 660 -6.37 -17.19 -14.59
C GLN A 660 -6.65 -15.83 -13.94
N ALA A 661 -6.29 -14.74 -14.62
CA ALA A 661 -6.58 -13.41 -14.15
C ALA A 661 -8.10 -13.17 -14.14
N ILE A 662 -8.55 -12.43 -13.14
CA ILE A 662 -9.92 -12.00 -13.00
C ILE A 662 -10.28 -11.09 -14.18
N ASP A 663 -11.24 -11.51 -15.01
CA ASP A 663 -11.76 -10.67 -16.10
C ASP A 663 -12.76 -9.63 -15.57
N PHE A 664 -12.41 -8.36 -15.71
CA PHE A 664 -13.24 -7.21 -15.35
C PHE A 664 -14.04 -6.63 -16.52
N SER A 665 -13.88 -7.17 -17.73
CA SER A 665 -14.43 -6.61 -18.97
C SER A 665 -15.89 -6.98 -19.26
N ALA A 666 -16.48 -7.89 -18.47
CA ALA A 666 -17.87 -8.36 -18.60
C ALA A 666 -18.22 -8.93 -19.99
N ARG A 667 -17.27 -9.57 -20.68
CA ARG A 667 -17.57 -10.35 -21.88
C ARG A 667 -18.01 -11.75 -21.45
N ALA A 668 -19.32 -11.99 -21.45
CA ALA A 668 -19.84 -13.34 -21.31
C ALA A 668 -19.46 -14.15 -22.55
N HIS A 669 -18.53 -15.08 -22.39
CA HIS A 669 -18.37 -16.20 -23.28
C HIS A 669 -18.46 -17.44 -22.37
N PHE A 670 -19.56 -18.18 -22.51
CA PHE A 670 -19.88 -19.44 -21.81
C PHE A 670 -20.27 -19.35 -20.32
N LEU A 671 -21.13 -20.28 -19.89
CA LEU A 671 -21.45 -20.47 -18.46
C LEU A 671 -20.25 -21.08 -17.74
N ARG A 672 -19.63 -20.32 -16.85
CA ARG A 672 -18.47 -20.76 -16.05
C ARG A 672 -18.90 -21.48 -14.78
N THR A 673 -18.35 -22.67 -14.55
CA THR A 673 -18.51 -23.47 -13.32
C THR A 673 -19.95 -23.53 -12.78
N PRO A 674 -20.97 -23.84 -13.60
CA PRO A 674 -22.38 -23.77 -13.19
C PRO A 674 -22.70 -24.61 -11.94
N HIS A 675 -21.95 -25.68 -11.69
CA HIS A 675 -22.11 -26.52 -10.50
C HIS A 675 -21.99 -25.78 -9.15
N LEU A 676 -21.26 -24.66 -9.10
CA LEU A 676 -21.17 -23.84 -7.87
C LEU A 676 -22.48 -23.13 -7.54
N SER A 677 -23.39 -22.99 -8.50
CA SER A 677 -24.71 -22.39 -8.30
C SER A 677 -25.75 -23.36 -7.70
N ILE A 678 -25.39 -24.64 -7.45
CA ILE A 678 -26.27 -25.63 -6.82
C ILE A 678 -26.32 -25.40 -5.30
N LYS A 679 -27.39 -24.77 -4.81
CA LYS A 679 -27.55 -24.46 -3.37
C LYS A 679 -28.29 -25.53 -2.54
N ASN A 680 -29.21 -26.27 -3.16
CA ASN A 680 -30.20 -27.08 -2.44
C ASN A 680 -29.92 -28.60 -2.43
N TYR A 681 -28.66 -29.02 -2.58
CA TYR A 681 -28.29 -30.43 -2.58
C TYR A 681 -28.11 -30.96 -1.15
N LYS A 682 -28.72 -32.12 -0.85
CA LYS A 682 -28.51 -32.84 0.42
C LYS A 682 -27.48 -33.93 0.19
N LYS A 683 -26.31 -33.77 0.79
CA LYS A 683 -25.24 -34.78 0.74
C LYS A 683 -25.64 -36.06 1.46
N THR A 684 -25.20 -37.20 0.96
CA THR A 684 -25.38 -38.51 1.61
C THR A 684 -24.10 -39.09 2.16
N GLY A 685 -22.95 -38.75 1.58
CA GLY A 685 -21.65 -39.14 2.09
C GLY A 685 -20.63 -38.02 1.98
N ARG A 686 -19.41 -38.40 1.57
CA ARG A 686 -18.33 -37.46 1.32
C ARG A 686 -18.39 -36.98 -0.13
N ILE A 687 -18.62 -35.68 -0.29
CA ILE A 687 -18.57 -34.99 -1.58
C ILE A 687 -17.12 -34.70 -1.95
N THR A 688 -16.72 -35.13 -3.14
CA THR A 688 -15.48 -34.71 -3.80
C THR A 688 -15.81 -34.27 -5.23
N THR A 689 -15.39 -33.06 -5.61
CA THR A 689 -15.71 -32.45 -6.91
C THR A 689 -14.46 -31.96 -7.63
N VAL A 690 -14.63 -31.59 -8.89
CA VAL A 690 -13.64 -30.90 -9.74
C VAL A 690 -13.01 -29.73 -9.00
N LYS A 691 -11.69 -29.56 -9.16
CA LYS A 691 -10.92 -28.47 -8.57
C LYS A 691 -10.55 -27.47 -9.64
N GLY A 692 -10.95 -26.21 -9.48
CA GLY A 692 -10.66 -25.15 -10.44
C GLY A 692 -11.80 -24.88 -11.44
N MET A 693 -11.58 -23.91 -12.32
CA MET A 693 -12.62 -23.38 -13.21
C MET A 693 -12.73 -24.19 -14.50
N TYR A 694 -13.93 -24.26 -15.07
CA TYR A 694 -14.20 -24.78 -16.41
C TYR A 694 -15.38 -24.01 -17.01
N ASP A 695 -15.45 -23.94 -18.33
CA ASP A 695 -16.59 -23.38 -19.07
C ASP A 695 -17.49 -24.52 -19.56
N TYR A 696 -18.80 -24.32 -19.55
CA TYR A 696 -19.78 -25.32 -19.98
C TYR A 696 -19.98 -25.27 -21.49
N TYR A 697 -19.45 -26.27 -22.17
CA TYR A 697 -19.69 -26.48 -23.59
C TYR A 697 -20.87 -27.44 -23.80
N HIS A 698 -21.81 -27.03 -24.64
CA HIS A 698 -23.03 -27.79 -24.95
C HIS A 698 -23.46 -27.59 -26.42
N TYR A 699 -24.49 -28.32 -26.84
CA TYR A 699 -25.00 -28.27 -28.22
C TYR A 699 -25.34 -26.86 -28.70
N THR A 700 -25.26 -26.67 -30.02
CA THR A 700 -25.62 -25.44 -30.75
C THR A 700 -24.75 -24.22 -30.47
N GLN A 701 -23.68 -24.38 -29.70
CA GLN A 701 -22.67 -23.34 -29.49
C GLN A 701 -21.68 -23.26 -30.68
N GLN A 702 -20.95 -22.15 -30.77
CA GLN A 702 -19.90 -21.92 -31.78
C GLN A 702 -20.40 -22.01 -33.24
N GLY A 703 -21.70 -21.76 -33.47
CA GLY A 703 -22.28 -21.67 -34.81
C GLY A 703 -22.46 -23.00 -35.55
N ILE A 704 -22.40 -24.14 -34.85
CA ILE A 704 -22.62 -25.48 -35.42
C ILE A 704 -23.82 -26.17 -34.76
N ASP A 705 -24.71 -26.75 -35.58
CA ASP A 705 -25.76 -27.65 -35.09
C ASP A 705 -25.20 -29.07 -34.96
N ASP A 706 -24.74 -29.36 -33.75
CA ASP A 706 -24.18 -30.64 -33.36
C ASP A 706 -25.17 -31.54 -32.59
N ASN A 707 -26.46 -31.22 -32.65
CA ASN A 707 -27.49 -31.98 -31.98
C ASN A 707 -27.53 -33.43 -32.49
N GLY A 708 -27.50 -34.37 -31.55
CA GLY A 708 -27.47 -35.80 -31.82
C GLY A 708 -26.11 -36.39 -32.18
N TRP A 709 -25.03 -35.60 -32.21
CA TRP A 709 -23.69 -36.15 -32.51
C TRP A 709 -22.49 -35.50 -31.84
N GLY A 710 -22.63 -34.30 -31.30
CA GLY A 710 -21.53 -33.55 -30.72
C GLY A 710 -21.19 -33.87 -29.25
N CYS A 711 -21.89 -34.79 -28.58
CA CYS A 711 -21.87 -34.87 -27.11
C CYS A 711 -20.46 -35.07 -26.54
N ALA A 712 -19.68 -35.96 -27.14
CA ALA A 712 -18.29 -36.19 -26.76
C ALA A 712 -17.35 -35.03 -27.12
N TYR A 713 -17.60 -34.33 -28.25
CA TYR A 713 -16.85 -33.13 -28.63
C TYR A 713 -17.04 -32.01 -27.60
N ARG A 714 -18.27 -31.77 -27.15
CA ARG A 714 -18.58 -30.77 -26.12
C ARG A 714 -18.01 -31.13 -24.75
N SER A 715 -18.03 -32.41 -24.39
CA SER A 715 -17.37 -32.89 -23.17
C SER A 715 -15.84 -32.68 -23.24
N LEU A 716 -15.21 -32.97 -24.38
CA LEU A 716 -13.80 -32.65 -24.62
C LEU A 716 -13.52 -31.15 -24.53
N GLN A 717 -14.35 -30.28 -25.12
CA GLN A 717 -14.20 -28.83 -25.01
C GLN A 717 -14.32 -28.34 -23.56
N THR A 718 -15.23 -28.92 -22.78
CA THR A 718 -15.34 -28.65 -21.34
C THR A 718 -14.07 -29.04 -20.59
N ILE A 719 -13.54 -30.26 -20.84
CA ILE A 719 -12.26 -30.73 -20.26
C ILE A 719 -11.10 -29.81 -20.68
N TRP A 720 -11.03 -29.44 -21.96
CA TRP A 720 -10.00 -28.57 -22.49
C TRP A 720 -10.07 -27.18 -21.84
N SER A 721 -11.28 -26.63 -21.68
CA SER A 721 -11.48 -25.34 -21.01
C SER A 721 -10.97 -25.36 -19.58
N TRP A 722 -11.10 -26.49 -18.87
CA TRP A 722 -10.58 -26.65 -17.53
C TRP A 722 -9.07 -26.48 -17.52
N TYR A 723 -8.34 -27.13 -18.43
CA TYR A 723 -6.90 -26.96 -18.46
C TYR A 723 -6.45 -25.54 -18.82
N VAL A 724 -7.16 -24.89 -19.75
CA VAL A 724 -6.89 -23.51 -20.17
C VAL A 724 -7.13 -22.54 -19.01
N LEU A 725 -8.30 -22.63 -18.37
CA LEU A 725 -8.69 -21.74 -17.27
C LEU A 725 -7.90 -21.97 -16.00
N ASN A 726 -7.34 -23.17 -15.81
CA ASN A 726 -6.42 -23.46 -14.72
C ASN A 726 -4.95 -23.27 -15.11
N GLY A 727 -4.65 -22.65 -16.26
CA GLY A 727 -3.32 -22.16 -16.61
C GLY A 727 -2.31 -23.22 -17.06
N PHE A 728 -2.75 -24.44 -17.34
CA PHE A 728 -1.86 -25.52 -17.78
C PHE A 728 -1.31 -25.28 -19.19
N PHE A 729 -2.09 -24.65 -20.06
CA PHE A 729 -1.65 -24.20 -21.39
C PHE A 729 -2.53 -23.07 -21.92
N ASP A 730 -2.01 -22.33 -22.89
CA ASP A 730 -2.65 -21.15 -23.47
C ASP A 730 -3.24 -21.42 -24.88
N ARG A 731 -3.50 -22.70 -25.22
CA ARG A 731 -4.09 -23.11 -26.52
C ARG A 731 -5.59 -22.80 -26.58
N PRO A 732 -6.11 -22.31 -27.72
CA PRO A 732 -7.55 -22.09 -27.89
C PRO A 732 -8.35 -23.38 -27.78
N ILE A 733 -9.64 -23.26 -27.47
CA ILE A 733 -10.55 -24.41 -27.42
C ILE A 733 -10.78 -24.92 -28.86
N PRO A 734 -10.51 -26.20 -29.15
CA PRO A 734 -10.58 -26.71 -30.51
C PRO A 734 -12.03 -26.85 -30.98
N LEU A 735 -12.27 -26.51 -32.24
CA LEU A 735 -13.54 -26.72 -32.93
C LEU A 735 -13.71 -28.19 -33.34
N HIS A 736 -14.94 -28.63 -33.62
CA HIS A 736 -15.23 -30.01 -34.05
C HIS A 736 -14.36 -30.44 -35.23
N ARG A 737 -14.18 -29.55 -36.21
CA ARG A 737 -13.36 -29.82 -37.39
C ARG A 737 -11.89 -30.04 -37.03
N GLU A 738 -11.33 -29.22 -36.13
CA GLU A 738 -9.94 -29.33 -35.69
C GLU A 738 -9.73 -30.63 -34.89
N ILE A 739 -10.72 -31.00 -34.07
CA ILE A 739 -10.75 -32.30 -33.37
C ILE A 739 -10.72 -33.45 -34.39
N GLN A 740 -11.52 -33.37 -35.46
CA GLN A 740 -11.55 -34.40 -36.50
C GLN A 740 -10.25 -34.49 -37.28
N GLU A 741 -9.66 -33.34 -37.62
CA GLU A 741 -8.36 -33.26 -38.29
C GLU A 741 -7.23 -33.83 -37.42
N ALA A 742 -7.27 -33.57 -36.10
CA ALA A 742 -6.33 -34.17 -35.15
C ALA A 742 -6.46 -35.69 -35.11
N LEU A 743 -7.68 -36.23 -35.03
CA LEU A 743 -7.89 -37.69 -35.00
C LEU A 743 -7.42 -38.38 -36.28
N VAL A 744 -7.69 -37.81 -37.46
CA VAL A 744 -7.18 -38.37 -38.73
C VAL A 744 -5.65 -38.34 -38.77
N ARG A 745 -5.02 -37.28 -38.23
CA ARG A 745 -3.56 -37.19 -38.12
C ARG A 745 -2.99 -38.25 -37.18
N ILE A 746 -3.62 -38.49 -36.02
CA ILE A 746 -3.13 -39.39 -34.98
C ILE A 746 -3.32 -40.86 -35.37
N GLU A 747 -4.52 -41.22 -35.84
CA GLU A 747 -4.87 -42.62 -36.19
C GLU A 747 -4.42 -43.00 -37.61
N GLY A 748 -4.18 -42.02 -38.48
CA GLY A 748 -3.80 -42.22 -39.88
C GLY A 748 -5.00 -42.41 -40.81
N GLU A 749 -4.80 -42.08 -42.09
CA GLU A 749 -5.86 -42.10 -43.11
C GLU A 749 -6.44 -43.50 -43.39
N GLU A 750 -5.69 -44.56 -43.08
CA GLU A 750 -6.12 -45.95 -43.27
C GLU A 750 -7.16 -46.39 -42.23
N LEU A 751 -6.98 -45.97 -40.97
CA LEU A 751 -7.91 -46.29 -39.87
C LEU A 751 -9.07 -45.29 -39.80
N ARG A 752 -8.78 -44.00 -40.04
CA ARG A 752 -9.78 -42.93 -40.04
C ARG A 752 -9.64 -42.10 -41.31
N GLY A 753 -10.43 -42.46 -42.31
CA GLY A 753 -10.36 -41.85 -43.65
C GLY A 753 -10.67 -40.35 -43.67
N LYS A 754 -10.15 -39.64 -44.69
CA LYS A 754 -10.32 -38.18 -44.88
C LYS A 754 -11.76 -37.67 -44.84
N LYS A 755 -12.74 -38.53 -45.17
CA LYS A 755 -14.18 -38.21 -45.12
C LYS A 755 -14.71 -38.01 -43.69
N PHE A 756 -13.94 -38.39 -42.67
CA PHE A 756 -14.26 -38.10 -41.27
C PHE A 756 -14.25 -36.59 -40.97
N ILE A 757 -13.38 -35.83 -41.63
CA ILE A 757 -13.27 -34.38 -41.45
C ILE A 757 -14.48 -33.69 -42.07
N GLY A 758 -15.21 -32.91 -41.26
CA GLY A 758 -16.49 -32.30 -41.62
C GLY A 758 -17.69 -33.25 -41.51
N SER A 759 -17.48 -34.49 -41.06
CA SER A 759 -18.58 -35.44 -40.84
C SER A 759 -19.35 -35.13 -39.54
N LYS A 760 -20.49 -35.81 -39.36
CA LYS A 760 -21.28 -35.82 -38.11
C LYS A 760 -21.05 -37.10 -37.30
N GLN A 761 -19.91 -37.75 -37.47
CA GLN A 761 -19.61 -39.01 -36.77
C GLN A 761 -19.22 -38.75 -35.31
N TRP A 762 -19.67 -39.65 -34.43
CA TRP A 762 -19.37 -39.63 -33.00
C TRP A 762 -17.90 -40.00 -32.72
N ILE A 763 -17.42 -39.58 -31.56
CA ILE A 763 -16.15 -39.98 -30.98
C ILE A 763 -16.40 -40.52 -29.56
N GLY A 764 -15.49 -41.33 -29.04
CA GLY A 764 -15.59 -41.93 -27.72
C GLY A 764 -14.52 -41.45 -26.74
N SER A 765 -14.48 -42.11 -25.59
CA SER A 765 -13.56 -41.77 -24.49
C SER A 765 -12.08 -41.96 -24.87
N PHE A 766 -11.76 -42.92 -25.73
CA PHE A 766 -10.38 -43.16 -26.20
C PHE A 766 -9.91 -42.07 -27.15
N GLU A 767 -10.73 -41.66 -28.11
CA GLU A 767 -10.41 -40.55 -29.02
C GLU A 767 -10.16 -39.25 -28.27
N ILE A 768 -10.98 -38.95 -27.25
CA ILE A 768 -10.75 -37.80 -26.37
C ILE A 768 -9.35 -37.87 -25.76
N GLY A 769 -8.95 -39.01 -25.22
CA GLY A 769 -7.62 -39.17 -24.63
C GLY A 769 -6.48 -39.08 -25.65
N TYR A 770 -6.66 -39.57 -26.88
CA TYR A 770 -5.68 -39.39 -27.97
C TYR A 770 -5.46 -37.91 -28.28
N ILE A 771 -6.54 -37.14 -28.38
CA ILE A 771 -6.48 -35.70 -28.65
C ILE A 771 -5.79 -34.95 -27.50
N LEU A 772 -6.12 -35.27 -26.24
CA LEU A 772 -5.49 -34.64 -25.09
C LEU A 772 -3.99 -34.97 -25.03
N SER A 773 -3.61 -36.20 -25.32
CA SER A 773 -2.20 -36.61 -25.35
C SER A 773 -1.41 -35.93 -26.47
N ASP A 774 -1.92 -35.95 -27.71
CA ASP A 774 -1.24 -35.35 -28.87
C ASP A 774 -1.20 -33.82 -28.79
N ALA A 775 -2.34 -33.19 -28.50
CA ALA A 775 -2.47 -31.75 -28.67
C ALA A 775 -1.97 -30.95 -27.46
N ILE A 776 -1.98 -31.50 -26.25
CA ILE A 776 -1.60 -30.75 -25.04
C ILE A 776 -0.71 -31.56 -24.10
N SER A 777 -0.20 -32.71 -24.55
CA SER A 777 0.70 -33.57 -23.77
C SER A 777 0.13 -33.97 -22.41
N VAL A 778 -1.18 -34.22 -22.37
CA VAL A 778 -1.90 -34.67 -21.18
C VAL A 778 -2.12 -36.18 -21.25
N ASP A 779 -1.57 -36.89 -20.28
CA ASP A 779 -1.84 -38.30 -20.10
C ASP A 779 -3.26 -38.53 -19.58
N CYS A 780 -3.85 -39.67 -19.94
CA CYS A 780 -5.19 -40.06 -19.52
C CYS A 780 -5.17 -41.45 -18.91
N SER A 781 -5.87 -41.64 -17.80
CA SER A 781 -6.21 -42.97 -17.27
C SER A 781 -7.64 -43.34 -17.65
N TYR A 782 -7.95 -44.64 -17.72
CA TYR A 782 -9.22 -45.12 -18.25
C TYR A 782 -9.90 -46.10 -17.28
N ILE A 783 -11.22 -46.03 -17.20
CA ILE A 783 -12.08 -47.08 -16.64
C ILE A 783 -12.88 -47.63 -17.81
N ALA A 784 -12.53 -48.82 -18.29
CA ALA A 784 -13.12 -49.39 -19.49
C ALA A 784 -14.12 -50.50 -19.19
N GLN A 785 -15.11 -50.64 -20.07
CA GLN A 785 -16.02 -51.79 -20.16
C GLN A 785 -16.71 -52.17 -18.85
N PHE A 786 -17.33 -51.21 -18.17
CA PHE A 786 -18.15 -51.47 -16.98
C PHE A 786 -19.64 -51.24 -17.25
N THR A 787 -20.50 -51.89 -16.45
CA THR A 787 -21.96 -51.81 -16.58
C THR A 787 -22.61 -50.95 -15.50
N ASP A 788 -22.10 -51.02 -14.26
CA ASP A 788 -22.62 -50.26 -13.12
C ASP A 788 -21.60 -49.21 -12.67
N ILE A 789 -22.01 -47.94 -12.74
CA ILE A 789 -21.19 -46.81 -12.32
C ILE A 789 -20.98 -46.77 -10.80
N SER A 790 -21.88 -47.37 -10.02
CA SER A 790 -21.82 -47.40 -8.55
C SER A 790 -20.52 -48.05 -8.05
N GLU A 791 -20.06 -49.11 -8.73
CA GLU A 791 -18.80 -49.78 -8.42
C GLU A 791 -17.57 -48.88 -8.61
N LYS A 792 -17.70 -47.81 -9.40
CA LYS A 792 -16.59 -46.91 -9.77
C LYS A 792 -16.59 -45.62 -8.93
N ALA A 793 -17.54 -45.47 -8.00
CA ALA A 793 -17.68 -44.28 -7.16
C ALA A 793 -16.41 -43.96 -6.37
N ARG A 794 -15.81 -44.97 -5.71
CA ARG A 794 -14.57 -44.79 -4.93
C ARG A 794 -13.38 -44.39 -5.80
N GLU A 795 -13.24 -45.01 -6.96
CA GLU A 795 -12.15 -44.70 -7.89
C GLU A 795 -12.26 -43.26 -8.43
N LEU A 796 -13.47 -42.81 -8.75
CA LEU A 796 -13.75 -41.44 -9.15
C LEU A 796 -13.55 -40.44 -8.00
N GLN A 797 -13.93 -40.80 -6.77
CA GLN A 797 -13.67 -39.98 -5.59
C GLN A 797 -12.15 -39.74 -5.42
N ILE A 798 -11.33 -40.79 -5.53
CA ILE A 798 -9.86 -40.68 -5.47
C ILE A 798 -9.32 -39.78 -6.61
N HIS A 799 -9.86 -39.89 -7.82
CA HIS A 799 -9.48 -39.03 -8.95
C HIS A 799 -9.76 -37.55 -8.66
N PHE A 800 -10.95 -37.20 -8.17
CA PHE A 800 -11.26 -35.80 -7.84
C PHE A 800 -10.45 -35.29 -6.63
N GLU A 801 -10.04 -36.17 -5.71
CA GLU A 801 -9.16 -35.80 -4.58
C GLU A 801 -7.73 -35.52 -5.03
N SER A 802 -7.17 -36.36 -5.89
CA SER A 802 -5.77 -36.30 -6.30
C SER A 802 -5.51 -35.40 -7.51
N VAL A 803 -6.36 -35.46 -8.52
CA VAL A 803 -6.22 -34.77 -9.81
C VAL A 803 -7.20 -33.60 -9.90
N GLY A 804 -8.48 -33.85 -9.66
CA GLY A 804 -9.52 -32.82 -9.66
C GLY A 804 -9.96 -32.33 -11.05
N SER A 805 -9.60 -32.99 -12.14
CA SER A 805 -10.05 -32.65 -13.50
C SER A 805 -11.47 -33.21 -13.79
N PRO A 806 -12.27 -32.56 -14.67
CA PRO A 806 -13.52 -33.16 -15.18
C PRO A 806 -13.24 -34.46 -15.92
N VAL A 807 -14.16 -35.43 -15.83
CA VAL A 807 -14.02 -36.71 -16.53
C VAL A 807 -15.17 -36.90 -17.51
N MET A 808 -14.88 -37.48 -18.67
CA MET A 808 -15.92 -37.82 -19.65
C MET A 808 -16.31 -39.27 -19.51
N ILE A 809 -17.61 -39.54 -19.47
CA ILE A 809 -18.19 -40.88 -19.54
C ILE A 809 -18.92 -41.05 -20.87
N GLY A 810 -18.61 -42.12 -21.59
CA GLY A 810 -19.26 -42.50 -22.84
C GLY A 810 -19.89 -43.88 -22.74
N GLY A 811 -21.12 -44.05 -23.21
CA GLY A 811 -21.81 -45.34 -23.28
C GLY A 811 -23.25 -45.18 -23.78
N ASN A 812 -23.80 -46.26 -24.34
CA ASN A 812 -25.14 -46.26 -24.96
C ASN A 812 -25.38 -45.06 -25.90
N MET A 813 -24.43 -44.80 -26.82
CA MET A 813 -24.54 -43.72 -27.81
C MET A 813 -24.58 -42.28 -27.22
N LEU A 814 -24.28 -42.11 -25.93
CA LEU A 814 -24.32 -40.83 -25.24
C LEU A 814 -22.98 -40.56 -24.54
N ALA A 815 -22.69 -39.27 -24.36
CA ALA A 815 -21.55 -38.79 -23.59
C ALA A 815 -22.02 -37.77 -22.55
N HIS A 816 -21.44 -37.83 -21.36
CA HIS A 816 -21.66 -36.83 -20.30
C HIS A 816 -20.33 -36.47 -19.65
N THR A 817 -20.30 -35.32 -18.97
CA THR A 817 -19.15 -34.92 -18.16
C THR A 817 -19.49 -35.10 -16.68
N ILE A 818 -18.71 -35.88 -15.94
CA ILE A 818 -18.85 -36.01 -14.49
C ILE A 818 -17.88 -35.02 -13.84
N LEU A 819 -18.41 -34.26 -12.88
CA LEU A 819 -17.71 -33.19 -12.16
C LEU A 819 -17.49 -33.51 -10.68
N GLY A 820 -18.01 -34.63 -10.19
CA GLY A 820 -17.86 -35.01 -8.79
C GLY A 820 -18.67 -36.22 -8.39
N VAL A 821 -18.38 -36.70 -7.19
CA VAL A 821 -19.03 -37.86 -6.57
C VAL A 821 -19.38 -37.51 -5.12
N ASP A 822 -20.56 -37.92 -4.70
CA ASP A 822 -20.98 -37.98 -3.31
C ASP A 822 -21.08 -39.45 -2.95
N PHE A 823 -20.22 -39.93 -2.06
CA PHE A 823 -20.09 -41.35 -1.76
C PHE A 823 -20.01 -41.58 -0.25
N ASP A 824 -20.91 -42.40 0.28
CA ASP A 824 -20.85 -42.90 1.65
C ASP A 824 -20.16 -44.27 1.67
N GLU A 825 -18.96 -44.31 2.22
CA GLU A 825 -18.15 -45.54 2.31
C GLU A 825 -18.80 -46.62 3.18
N ASN A 826 -19.71 -46.26 4.12
CA ASN A 826 -20.33 -47.23 5.01
C ASN A 826 -21.55 -47.91 4.39
N THR A 827 -22.38 -47.13 3.69
CA THR A 827 -23.64 -47.62 3.11
C THR A 827 -23.51 -48.02 1.64
N GLY A 828 -22.47 -47.54 0.95
CA GLY A 828 -22.30 -47.69 -0.49
C GLY A 828 -23.19 -46.76 -1.32
N GLU A 829 -24.00 -45.90 -0.69
CA GLU A 829 -24.85 -44.95 -1.41
C GLU A 829 -23.97 -43.93 -2.15
N CYS A 830 -24.23 -43.76 -3.45
CA CYS A 830 -23.50 -42.81 -4.27
C CYS A 830 -24.42 -41.95 -5.16
N ARG A 831 -23.97 -40.74 -5.45
CA ARG A 831 -24.51 -39.85 -6.48
C ARG A 831 -23.38 -39.21 -7.27
N PHE A 832 -23.67 -38.85 -8.51
CA PHE A 832 -22.70 -38.29 -9.45
C PHE A 832 -23.15 -36.90 -9.90
N LEU A 833 -22.27 -35.93 -9.81
CA LEU A 833 -22.52 -34.59 -10.32
C LEU A 833 -22.27 -34.57 -11.82
N VAL A 834 -23.33 -34.41 -12.61
CA VAL A 834 -23.27 -34.49 -14.07
C VAL A 834 -23.49 -33.13 -14.70
N LEU A 835 -22.65 -32.83 -15.70
CA LEU A 835 -22.83 -31.76 -16.65
C LEU A 835 -23.15 -32.35 -18.03
N ASP A 836 -24.37 -32.10 -18.47
CA ASP A 836 -24.96 -32.72 -19.64
C ASP A 836 -24.69 -31.88 -20.91
N PRO A 837 -23.90 -32.37 -21.88
CA PRO A 837 -23.58 -31.59 -23.08
C PRO A 837 -24.75 -31.43 -24.06
N HIS A 838 -25.89 -32.10 -23.84
CA HIS A 838 -27.02 -32.11 -24.78
C HIS A 838 -27.94 -30.88 -24.68
N TYR A 839 -27.66 -29.95 -23.76
CA TYR A 839 -28.42 -28.70 -23.67
C TYR A 839 -28.28 -27.87 -24.94
N THR A 840 -29.39 -27.33 -25.44
CA THR A 840 -29.49 -26.57 -26.70
C THR A 840 -29.99 -25.14 -26.51
N GLY A 841 -30.29 -24.75 -25.27
CA GLY A 841 -30.80 -23.41 -24.98
C GLY A 841 -29.67 -22.37 -24.91
N ILE A 842 -30.05 -21.14 -24.58
CA ILE A 842 -29.10 -20.06 -24.31
C ILE A 842 -28.35 -20.30 -22.98
N ASP A 843 -27.18 -19.68 -22.84
CA ASP A 843 -26.36 -19.68 -21.62
C ASP A 843 -27.09 -18.98 -20.45
N ASP A 844 -28.03 -19.70 -19.82
CA ASP A 844 -28.78 -19.27 -18.63
C ASP A 844 -28.57 -20.26 -17.48
N VAL A 845 -27.85 -19.82 -16.44
CA VAL A 845 -27.49 -20.65 -15.29
C VAL A 845 -28.72 -21.19 -14.56
N ASN A 846 -29.79 -20.39 -14.46
CA ASN A 846 -31.01 -20.81 -13.75
C ASN A 846 -31.68 -21.97 -14.48
N THR A 847 -31.80 -21.91 -15.80
CA THR A 847 -32.35 -22.98 -16.63
C THR A 847 -31.49 -24.23 -16.55
N VAL A 848 -30.16 -24.09 -16.64
CA VAL A 848 -29.21 -25.21 -16.58
C VAL A 848 -29.32 -25.97 -15.25
N ILE A 849 -29.44 -25.25 -14.13
CA ILE A 849 -29.54 -25.84 -12.80
C ILE A 849 -30.94 -26.41 -12.53
N ASN A 850 -32.00 -25.61 -12.76
CA ASN A 850 -33.37 -25.99 -12.40
C ASN A 850 -33.92 -27.13 -13.27
N LYS A 851 -33.51 -27.22 -14.54
CA LYS A 851 -33.89 -28.34 -15.42
C LYS A 851 -32.96 -29.54 -15.28
N GLY A 852 -31.92 -29.45 -14.45
CA GLY A 852 -31.03 -30.55 -14.13
C GLY A 852 -30.03 -30.93 -15.23
N TRP A 853 -29.64 -29.98 -16.08
CA TRP A 853 -28.54 -30.13 -17.05
C TRP A 853 -27.16 -30.10 -16.36
N CYS A 854 -27.06 -29.38 -15.24
CA CYS A 854 -25.96 -29.50 -14.28
C CYS A 854 -26.53 -29.87 -12.91
N ALA A 855 -26.50 -31.15 -12.54
CA ALA A 855 -27.12 -31.62 -11.29
C ALA A 855 -26.54 -32.94 -10.78
N TRP A 856 -26.76 -33.22 -9.50
CA TRP A 856 -26.52 -34.52 -8.89
C TRP A 856 -27.53 -35.56 -9.39
N LYS A 857 -27.04 -36.70 -9.88
CA LYS A 857 -27.83 -37.81 -10.42
C LYS A 857 -27.58 -39.08 -9.64
N MET A 858 -28.61 -39.91 -9.51
CA MET A 858 -28.49 -41.26 -8.95
C MET A 858 -27.88 -42.22 -10.00
N PRO A 859 -27.29 -43.35 -9.59
CA PRO A 859 -26.71 -44.33 -10.53
C PRO A 859 -27.70 -44.82 -11.59
N SER A 860 -29.00 -44.83 -11.29
CA SER A 860 -30.07 -45.17 -12.22
C SER A 860 -30.21 -44.23 -13.43
N PHE A 861 -29.52 -43.08 -13.45
CA PHE A 861 -29.44 -42.23 -14.64
C PHE A 861 -28.67 -42.92 -15.79
N TRP A 862 -27.72 -43.78 -15.46
CA TRP A 862 -27.00 -44.60 -16.44
C TRP A 862 -27.75 -45.90 -16.63
N LYS A 863 -28.12 -46.20 -17.88
CA LYS A 863 -28.86 -47.43 -18.21
C LYS A 863 -27.98 -48.65 -17.99
N THR A 864 -28.53 -49.64 -17.30
CA THR A 864 -27.95 -50.98 -17.15
C THR A 864 -28.76 -51.97 -17.98
N GLY A 865 -28.20 -53.16 -18.22
CA GLY A 865 -28.86 -54.22 -18.99
C GLY A 865 -28.33 -54.32 -20.41
N ILE A 866 -29.22 -54.57 -21.36
CA ILE A 866 -28.90 -54.94 -22.74
C ILE A 866 -29.36 -53.83 -23.70
N ASP A 867 -28.54 -53.51 -24.70
CA ASP A 867 -28.86 -52.56 -25.76
C ASP A 867 -29.85 -53.13 -26.80
N GLN A 868 -30.21 -52.33 -27.80
CA GLN A 868 -31.14 -52.75 -28.87
C GLN A 868 -30.57 -53.90 -29.74
N GLY A 869 -29.25 -54.15 -29.67
CA GLY A 869 -28.54 -55.18 -30.42
C GLY A 869 -28.30 -56.47 -29.62
N GLY A 870 -28.82 -56.58 -28.39
CA GLY A 870 -28.66 -57.78 -27.57
C GLY A 870 -27.33 -57.85 -26.80
N GLN A 871 -26.54 -56.77 -26.76
CA GLN A 871 -25.27 -56.71 -26.03
C GLN A 871 -25.39 -55.94 -24.71
N PRO A 872 -24.60 -56.26 -23.67
CA PRO A 872 -24.57 -55.47 -22.45
C PRO A 872 -24.23 -54.01 -22.74
N ILE A 873 -24.93 -53.08 -22.12
CA ILE A 873 -24.60 -51.65 -22.19
C ILE A 873 -23.29 -51.43 -21.41
N LEU A 874 -22.23 -51.11 -22.13
CA LEU A 874 -20.91 -50.83 -21.57
C LEU A 874 -20.62 -49.33 -21.57
N TYR A 875 -19.96 -48.89 -20.50
CA TYR A 875 -19.46 -47.53 -20.34
C TYR A 875 -17.94 -47.51 -20.27
N ASN A 876 -17.37 -46.41 -20.77
CA ASN A 876 -15.96 -46.08 -20.67
C ASN A 876 -15.80 -44.67 -20.10
N ILE A 877 -14.91 -44.50 -19.13
CA ILE A 877 -14.54 -43.19 -18.58
C ILE A 877 -13.10 -42.88 -18.98
N VAL A 878 -12.87 -41.69 -19.50
CA VAL A 878 -11.54 -41.09 -19.64
C VAL A 878 -11.32 -40.11 -18.50
N LYS A 879 -10.20 -40.27 -17.80
CA LYS A 879 -9.77 -39.48 -16.63
C LYS A 879 -8.48 -38.72 -16.98
N PRO A 880 -8.59 -37.47 -17.47
CA PRO A 880 -7.42 -36.64 -17.81
C PRO A 880 -6.54 -36.37 -16.59
N GLN A 881 -5.22 -36.48 -16.70
CA GLN A 881 -4.27 -36.30 -15.59
C GLN A 881 -3.68 -34.88 -15.55
N LEU A 882 -3.04 -34.51 -14.44
CA LEU A 882 -2.26 -33.26 -14.39
C LEU A 882 -0.98 -33.44 -15.24
N PRO A 883 -0.65 -32.47 -16.11
CA PRO A 883 0.62 -32.49 -16.81
C PRO A 883 1.80 -32.41 -15.83
N THR A 884 2.97 -32.91 -16.25
CA THR A 884 4.21 -32.80 -15.47
C THR A 884 5.00 -31.55 -15.91
N ASN A 885 5.76 -30.93 -15.01
CA ASN A 885 6.66 -29.79 -15.29
C ASN A 885 5.99 -28.52 -15.88
N ILE A 886 4.84 -28.11 -15.34
CA ILE A 886 4.05 -26.97 -15.87
C ILE A 886 4.59 -25.60 -15.44
N ILE A 887 5.30 -25.55 -14.31
CA ILE A 887 5.84 -24.32 -13.72
C ILE A 887 7.35 -24.28 -13.89
#